data_AF-A0A246G481-F1
#
_entry.id   AF-A0A246G481-F1
#
_cell.length_a   1.000
_cell.length_b   1.000
_cell.length_c   1.000
_cell.angle_alpha   90.00
_cell.angle_beta   90.00
_cell.angle_gamma   90.00
#
_symmetry.space_group_name_H-M   'P 1'
#
loop_
_entity.id
_entity.type
_entity.pdbx_description
1 polymer ?
#
loop_
_entity_poly.entity_id
_entity_poly.type
_entity_poly.pdbx_seq_one_letter_code
_entity_poly.pdbx_strand_id
1 'polypeptide(L)'
;MAKILSPGMLSARNDYMQQRAQAEAAASAANSQPTAQTGIGTPATQPVPASNTAPGDASLVEAYIRGVQNKIDGNKPGNITVPSQTVLGQWLELYRSQLEHPVVQDWMREQKIDPSSVTVIPSTGAMSAKVDGVRKDFSLTDGSGWGQVSGPLLAAGKIIVPGDGQELRVGLSADTAKVSVAVVARFYGEPSPSNRTQGQAQIKRLEQNKSFDAISPDDRLRPANLRSAQALETQKANAETFYSAAPQKLAFTHLAVGVANAYPNVHDEAKRWAGEIIEKETGQKNVDPDTLFFNRFRHNQSASPGTATGAMHLDEEPFYSKNLPDALLDNFSEHDQIPGQLDAEAGIYTVGRGASTQGGYGANNQFPLAPSTLMHASWKTDFQSRMTTKIDQFWSAHGDDYRTALKGEFTQQARQQLKGFEAKTPIEQKLMPDEEKFTRGDYKIVMGAVSNLPLDENAPLTVAQLQAQAPTSGKVRAHAFDINGWGSSDIIRFAEVDDGQYNFENNRRDGTQILYIPGNTPAFLRFDSLQKMDDWVVDQAKDPKKRERLASHFSLYNRQDGGIFGKFGVDAALGHLASGNWDNAEGNTIDRANIKIAGDVFSHMTEQAKARMTRDADTAIKSSSEVTRDTWLNDISAAAGLLGKLAPLGAPAAVAAVGVGITETALGAEKSASGDTKAERSDGAWKAFDGTLNTLFSAGASGRVEDPFIEPETPVTSTQELPPAGGEPIAGPSSGRAANTVPAIPSGPSLIKMSDYAVPDGEALISDATRNSQGVYQIKGSNGLYRRFVRHTDETGKRQVFELESRYRMGDISSQIIDPNTGRAVMRVHPGADGDWVRAPADGSGKWPWQRKVSTTVSTEPKVPPMISDQFLELDGSKMKGADILDKYLNLGENKYTYGIAVNEEGESVPQISWTAEEDPAKATPHPTASASTFGTSDYSEQFIKDINRSKFTIQKPDGTKLEIDIGNEVKTLELEKGDKLSTAELDQVIQKNILNIEEFIPDPALRARISEVANQWLLGAAPDEFQTSRFKGTVFGSGRDPHYYINYDPKGTATTVTAKSDFIINKLDDNNGELDTLTDINVKSTRTITIRRNNEVNGDGYDIDPSAPTRIEITPKLG
;
A
#
# COMPACT_ATOMS: atom_id res chain seq x y z
N MET A 1 -70.94 0.02 0.46
CA MET A 1 -71.65 -1.08 -0.22
C MET A 1 -70.91 -2.37 0.05
N ALA A 2 -71.66 -3.39 0.47
CA ALA A 2 -71.16 -4.65 0.99
C ALA A 2 -70.47 -5.53 -0.08
N LYS A 3 -69.50 -6.34 0.36
CA LYS A 3 -69.43 -7.74 -0.08
C LYS A 3 -68.94 -8.63 1.05
N ILE A 4 -69.75 -9.66 1.25
CA ILE A 4 -69.78 -10.65 2.33
C ILE A 4 -68.65 -11.65 2.14
N LEU A 5 -67.83 -11.87 3.17
CA LEU A 5 -66.91 -13.01 3.22
C LEU A 5 -67.71 -14.26 3.64
N SER A 6 -67.50 -15.35 2.92
CA SER A 6 -68.19 -16.63 3.08
C SER A 6 -67.88 -17.31 4.43
N PRO A 7 -68.80 -18.13 4.99
CA PRO A 7 -68.67 -18.74 6.32
C PRO A 7 -67.38 -19.54 6.55
N GLY A 8 -66.80 -20.14 5.50
CA GLY A 8 -65.54 -20.88 5.58
C GLY A 8 -64.30 -20.00 5.86
N MET A 9 -64.31 -18.74 5.45
CA MET A 9 -63.18 -17.80 5.68
C MET A 9 -63.20 -17.18 7.08
N LEU A 10 -64.37 -17.12 7.72
CA LEU A 10 -64.50 -16.73 9.13
C LEU A 10 -64.06 -17.87 10.07
N SER A 11 -64.31 -19.13 9.70
CA SER A 11 -63.78 -20.30 10.44
C SER A 11 -62.25 -20.33 10.40
N ALA A 12 -61.65 -20.24 9.20
CA ALA A 12 -60.20 -20.28 9.06
C ALA A 12 -59.48 -19.10 9.75
N ARG A 13 -60.11 -17.92 9.81
CA ARG A 13 -59.58 -16.77 10.54
C ARG A 13 -59.69 -16.93 12.06
N ASN A 14 -60.76 -17.53 12.57
CA ASN A 14 -60.90 -17.82 14.00
C ASN A 14 -59.96 -18.96 14.45
N ASP A 15 -59.76 -19.97 13.62
CA ASP A 15 -58.80 -21.06 13.89
C ASP A 15 -57.36 -20.54 13.88
N TYR A 16 -57.02 -19.62 12.97
CA TYR A 16 -55.71 -18.96 12.93
C TYR A 16 -55.49 -18.05 14.15
N MET A 17 -56.51 -17.33 14.62
CA MET A 17 -56.43 -16.49 15.83
C MET A 17 -56.38 -17.32 17.12
N GLN A 18 -57.04 -18.49 17.17
CA GLN A 18 -56.91 -19.43 18.29
C GLN A 18 -55.55 -20.12 18.31
N GLN A 19 -54.99 -20.53 17.16
CA GLN A 19 -53.63 -21.07 17.08
C GLN A 19 -52.58 -20.03 17.45
N ARG A 20 -52.78 -18.76 17.06
CA ARG A 20 -51.91 -17.66 17.47
C ARG A 20 -52.00 -17.35 18.97
N ALA A 21 -53.20 -17.36 19.55
CA ALA A 21 -53.37 -17.21 20.99
C ALA A 21 -52.81 -18.39 21.80
N GLN A 22 -52.85 -19.62 21.25
CA GLN A 22 -52.21 -20.80 21.85
C GLN A 22 -50.68 -20.76 21.73
N ALA A 23 -50.14 -20.23 20.63
CA ALA A 23 -48.70 -20.02 20.45
C ALA A 23 -48.17 -18.88 21.35
N GLU A 24 -48.93 -17.81 21.54
CA GLU A 24 -48.59 -16.72 22.47
C GLU A 24 -48.72 -17.16 23.94
N ALA A 25 -49.68 -18.04 24.28
CA ALA A 25 -49.76 -18.66 25.61
C ALA A 25 -48.62 -19.66 25.88
N ALA A 26 -48.15 -20.40 24.85
CA ALA A 26 -47.00 -21.29 24.96
C ALA A 26 -45.67 -20.53 25.09
N ALA A 27 -45.54 -19.37 24.43
CA ALA A 27 -44.41 -18.46 24.59
C ALA A 27 -44.37 -17.80 26.00
N SER A 28 -45.54 -17.54 26.59
CA SER A 28 -45.65 -17.03 27.98
C SER A 28 -45.34 -18.09 29.04
N ALA A 29 -45.43 -19.39 28.73
CA ALA A 29 -45.18 -20.48 29.68
C ALA A 29 -43.72 -20.97 29.70
N ALA A 30 -42.91 -20.62 28.70
CA ALA A 30 -41.49 -20.99 28.62
C ALA A 30 -40.55 -20.07 29.42
N ASN A 31 -41.06 -18.99 30.02
CA ASN A 31 -40.25 -18.00 30.73
C ASN A 31 -40.42 -18.01 32.27
N SER A 32 -40.66 -19.20 32.85
CA SER A 32 -40.87 -19.37 34.30
C SER A 32 -39.81 -20.27 34.93
N GLN A 33 -38.76 -19.66 35.50
CA GLN A 33 -37.95 -20.25 36.57
C GLN A 33 -37.77 -19.23 37.71
N PRO A 34 -37.52 -19.69 38.94
CA PRO A 34 -38.27 -19.26 40.12
C PRO A 34 -37.70 -18.04 40.85
N THR A 35 -38.60 -17.17 41.30
CA THR A 35 -38.33 -16.06 42.23
C THR A 35 -37.94 -16.59 43.61
N ALA A 36 -36.66 -16.47 43.96
CA ALA A 36 -36.23 -16.42 45.36
C ALA A 36 -36.30 -14.97 45.84
N GLN A 37 -37.01 -14.74 46.95
CA GLN A 37 -37.13 -13.45 47.63
C GLN A 37 -35.77 -12.98 48.14
N THR A 38 -35.30 -11.81 47.71
CA THR A 38 -34.26 -11.04 48.40
C THR A 38 -34.88 -9.80 49.02
N GLY A 39 -35.07 -9.86 50.33
CA GLY A 39 -35.22 -8.67 51.15
C GLY A 39 -33.94 -7.86 51.14
N ILE A 40 -34.09 -6.54 51.15
CA ILE A 40 -33.00 -5.57 51.24
C ILE A 40 -32.37 -5.71 52.63
N GLY A 41 -31.21 -6.37 52.67
CA GLY A 41 -30.29 -6.40 53.79
C GLY A 41 -28.91 -6.03 53.28
N THR A 42 -28.30 -5.01 53.89
CA THR A 42 -26.95 -4.51 53.65
C THR A 42 -25.94 -5.67 53.59
N PRO A 43 -25.06 -5.77 52.58
CA PRO A 43 -24.02 -6.79 52.60
C PRO A 43 -22.96 -6.37 53.63
N ALA A 44 -22.95 -7.05 54.77
CA ALA A 44 -21.74 -7.18 55.55
C ALA A 44 -20.69 -7.89 54.68
N THR A 45 -19.49 -7.34 54.66
CA THR A 45 -18.27 -7.91 54.10
C THR A 45 -18.12 -9.35 54.62
N GLN A 46 -18.48 -10.34 53.79
CA GLN A 46 -18.11 -11.72 54.03
C GLN A 46 -16.70 -11.95 53.48
N PRO A 47 -15.80 -12.60 54.24
CA PRO A 47 -14.44 -12.87 53.78
C PRO A 47 -14.47 -13.77 52.55
N VAL A 48 -13.64 -13.43 51.57
CA VAL A 48 -13.20 -14.33 50.50
C VAL A 48 -12.85 -15.69 51.12
N PRO A 49 -13.47 -16.81 50.71
CA PRO A 49 -13.05 -18.13 51.18
C PRO A 49 -11.59 -18.35 50.78
N ALA A 50 -10.78 -18.77 51.75
CA ALA A 50 -9.39 -19.15 51.56
C ALA A 50 -9.23 -20.20 50.43
N SER A 51 -8.09 -20.11 49.75
CA SER A 51 -7.54 -21.03 48.75
C SER A 51 -8.12 -22.46 48.77
N ASN A 52 -8.98 -22.80 47.80
CA ASN A 52 -9.11 -24.19 47.37
C ASN A 52 -7.87 -24.52 46.54
N THR A 53 -6.81 -25.03 47.19
CA THR A 53 -5.68 -25.65 46.48
C THR A 53 -6.21 -26.76 45.59
N ALA A 54 -5.89 -26.73 44.29
CA ALA A 54 -6.32 -27.79 43.40
C ALA A 54 -5.70 -29.11 43.90
N PRO A 55 -6.41 -30.25 43.81
CA PRO A 55 -5.82 -31.55 44.11
C PRO A 55 -4.48 -31.68 43.38
N GLY A 56 -3.41 -32.12 44.06
CA GLY A 56 -2.08 -32.29 43.45
C GLY A 56 -1.13 -31.08 43.48
N ASP A 57 -1.59 -29.87 43.85
CA ASP A 57 -0.73 -28.68 43.91
C ASP A 57 0.43 -28.84 44.91
N ALA A 58 0.18 -29.48 46.06
CA ALA A 58 1.22 -29.73 47.07
C ALA A 58 2.36 -30.61 46.51
N SER A 59 2.03 -31.63 45.71
CA SER A 59 3.03 -32.50 45.06
C SER A 59 3.80 -31.75 43.96
N LEU A 60 3.13 -30.84 43.24
CA LEU A 60 3.77 -29.99 42.25
C LEU A 60 4.74 -29.00 42.90
N VAL A 61 4.36 -28.39 44.03
CA VAL A 61 5.22 -27.49 44.82
C VAL A 61 6.46 -28.22 45.33
N GLU A 62 6.33 -29.46 45.82
CA GLU A 62 7.50 -30.25 46.26
C GLU A 62 8.45 -30.63 45.12
N ALA A 63 7.91 -30.88 43.91
CA ALA A 63 8.73 -31.10 42.73
C ALA A 63 9.44 -29.80 42.28
N TYR A 64 8.74 -28.67 42.36
CA TYR A 64 9.29 -27.35 42.05
C TYR A 64 10.42 -26.95 43.02
N ILE A 65 10.21 -27.14 44.33
CA ILE A 65 11.23 -26.89 45.36
C ILE A 65 12.51 -27.68 45.06
N ARG A 66 12.42 -28.98 44.74
CA ARG A 66 13.59 -29.79 44.35
C ARG A 66 14.29 -29.24 43.11
N GLY A 67 13.52 -28.78 42.12
CA GLY A 67 14.06 -28.14 40.92
C GLY A 67 14.82 -26.85 41.22
N VAL A 68 14.26 -25.99 42.06
CA VAL A 68 14.91 -24.75 42.51
C VAL A 68 16.15 -25.06 43.35
N GLN A 69 16.10 -26.05 44.23
CA GLN A 69 17.23 -26.50 45.05
C GLN A 69 18.40 -26.95 44.15
N ASN A 70 18.12 -27.78 43.15
CA ASN A 70 19.12 -28.18 42.17
C ASN A 70 19.73 -26.98 41.44
N LYS A 71 18.90 -26.00 41.05
CA LYS A 71 19.36 -24.78 40.37
C LYS A 71 20.33 -23.97 41.24
N ILE A 72 20.01 -23.76 42.52
CA ILE A 72 20.85 -22.97 43.43
C ILE A 72 22.13 -23.70 43.86
N ASP A 73 22.14 -25.03 43.77
CA ASP A 73 23.34 -25.84 44.02
C ASP A 73 24.21 -26.00 42.75
N GLY A 74 23.88 -25.33 41.64
CA GLY A 74 24.63 -25.36 40.39
C GLY A 74 24.38 -26.60 39.53
N ASN A 75 23.41 -27.44 39.89
CA ASN A 75 23.02 -28.64 39.16
C ASN A 75 21.96 -28.32 38.10
N LYS A 76 21.84 -29.17 37.07
CA LYS A 76 20.73 -29.08 36.12
C LYS A 76 19.41 -29.36 36.86
N PRO A 77 18.41 -28.46 36.81
CA PRO A 77 17.18 -28.60 37.60
C PRO A 77 16.34 -29.84 37.28
N GLY A 78 16.51 -30.41 36.07
CA GLY A 78 15.70 -31.51 35.56
C GLY A 78 14.29 -31.06 35.13
N ASN A 79 13.54 -31.98 34.53
CA ASN A 79 12.14 -31.75 34.18
C ASN A 79 11.24 -32.16 35.35
N ILE A 80 10.22 -31.35 35.63
CA ILE A 80 9.17 -31.60 36.61
C ILE A 80 8.06 -32.40 35.95
N THR A 81 7.60 -33.45 36.63
CA THR A 81 6.38 -34.19 36.26
C THR A 81 5.19 -33.45 36.88
N VAL A 82 4.27 -32.97 36.05
CA VAL A 82 3.10 -32.18 36.49
C VAL A 82 1.88 -33.08 36.63
N PRO A 83 1.22 -33.13 37.80
CA PRO A 83 -0.02 -33.90 37.96
C PRO A 83 -1.18 -33.30 37.15
N SER A 84 -1.93 -34.13 36.42
CA SER A 84 -3.01 -33.70 35.50
C SER A 84 -4.16 -32.98 36.20
N GLN A 85 -4.40 -33.28 37.48
CA GLN A 85 -5.43 -32.66 38.30
C GLN A 85 -5.14 -31.19 38.66
N THR A 86 -3.89 -30.74 38.56
CA THR A 86 -3.52 -29.33 38.79
C THR A 86 -3.99 -28.45 37.64
N VAL A 87 -4.19 -27.14 37.88
CA VAL A 87 -4.59 -26.21 36.81
C VAL A 87 -3.57 -26.23 35.66
N LEU A 88 -2.27 -26.16 35.97
CA LEU A 88 -1.21 -26.30 34.97
C LEU A 88 -1.27 -27.66 34.24
N GLY A 89 -1.57 -28.74 34.97
CA GLY A 89 -1.74 -30.08 34.41
C GLY A 89 -2.83 -30.15 33.35
N GLN A 90 -4.00 -29.56 33.63
CA GLN A 90 -5.14 -29.52 32.70
C GLN A 90 -4.80 -28.73 31.42
N TRP A 91 -4.11 -27.59 31.55
CA TRP A 91 -3.67 -26.80 30.40
C TRP A 91 -2.57 -27.51 29.59
N LEU A 92 -1.64 -28.22 30.25
CA LEU A 92 -0.61 -29.03 29.57
C LEU A 92 -1.23 -30.23 28.84
N GLU A 93 -2.26 -30.85 29.41
CA GLU A 93 -3.02 -31.90 28.76
C GLU A 93 -3.77 -31.37 27.53
N LEU A 94 -4.40 -30.19 27.63
CA LEU A 94 -4.99 -29.53 26.47
C LEU A 94 -3.94 -29.26 25.39
N TYR A 95 -2.83 -28.60 25.73
CA TYR A 95 -1.73 -28.32 24.79
C TYR A 95 -1.22 -29.60 24.11
N ARG A 96 -1.02 -30.66 24.90
CA ARG A 96 -0.61 -31.97 24.39
C ARG A 96 -1.63 -32.56 23.42
N SER A 97 -2.91 -32.53 23.77
CA SER A 97 -3.98 -33.05 22.91
C SER A 97 -4.02 -32.32 21.56
N GLN A 98 -3.66 -31.02 21.54
CA GLN A 98 -3.51 -30.26 20.29
C GLN A 98 -2.26 -30.68 19.50
N LEU A 99 -1.13 -30.90 20.17
CA LEU A 99 0.09 -31.38 19.51
C LEU A 99 -0.09 -32.80 18.94
N GLU A 100 -0.84 -33.65 19.62
CA GLU A 100 -1.19 -35.01 19.22
C GLU A 100 -2.43 -35.09 18.30
N HIS A 101 -3.05 -33.95 17.99
CA HIS A 101 -4.22 -33.89 17.12
C HIS A 101 -3.87 -34.41 15.71
N PRO A 102 -4.74 -35.22 15.06
CA PRO A 102 -4.44 -35.81 13.75
C PRO A 102 -3.97 -34.80 12.71
N VAL A 103 -4.61 -33.63 12.62
CA VAL A 103 -4.21 -32.57 11.66
C VAL A 103 -2.76 -32.11 11.87
N VAL A 104 -2.33 -31.92 13.12
CA VAL A 104 -0.96 -31.47 13.45
C VAL A 104 0.03 -32.60 13.25
N GLN A 105 -0.34 -33.83 13.61
CA GLN A 105 0.50 -35.02 13.40
C GLN A 105 0.70 -35.34 11.91
N ASP A 106 -0.35 -35.20 11.10
CA ASP A 106 -0.30 -35.42 9.66
C ASP A 106 0.60 -34.40 8.99
N TRP A 107 0.44 -33.12 9.36
CA TRP A 107 1.31 -32.04 8.93
C TRP A 107 2.78 -32.28 9.34
N MET A 108 3.04 -32.67 10.60
CA MET A 108 4.41 -32.99 11.05
C MET A 108 5.03 -34.13 10.27
N ARG A 109 4.25 -35.18 9.93
CA ARG A 109 4.74 -36.30 9.10
C ARG A 109 5.06 -35.83 7.68
N GLU A 110 4.23 -34.99 7.09
CA GLU A 110 4.47 -34.39 5.77
C GLU A 110 5.75 -33.55 5.76
N GLN A 111 5.96 -32.74 6.81
CA GLN A 111 7.17 -31.94 6.99
C GLN A 111 8.37 -32.73 7.52
N LYS A 112 8.22 -34.04 7.76
CA LYS A 112 9.24 -34.96 8.33
C LYS A 112 9.83 -34.47 9.66
N ILE A 113 8.99 -33.85 10.47
CA ILE A 113 9.31 -33.34 11.80
C ILE A 113 9.33 -34.50 12.80
N ASP A 114 10.36 -34.54 13.66
CA ASP A 114 10.37 -35.36 14.88
C ASP A 114 9.50 -34.67 15.96
N PRO A 115 8.33 -35.21 16.33
CA PRO A 115 7.43 -34.56 17.29
C PRO A 115 8.07 -34.38 18.68
N SER A 116 9.03 -35.22 19.05
CA SER A 116 9.72 -35.11 20.35
C SER A 116 10.69 -33.92 20.42
N SER A 117 11.00 -33.32 19.28
CA SER A 117 11.95 -32.23 19.13
C SER A 117 11.31 -30.83 19.16
N VAL A 118 9.98 -30.75 19.05
CA VAL A 118 9.21 -29.52 18.91
C VAL A 118 9.38 -28.61 20.13
N THR A 119 9.77 -27.37 19.86
CA THR A 119 9.77 -26.24 20.80
C THR A 119 9.00 -25.09 20.16
N VAL A 120 8.08 -24.47 20.89
CA VAL A 120 7.23 -23.38 20.39
C VAL A 120 7.47 -22.13 21.23
N ILE A 121 7.41 -20.96 20.61
CA ILE A 121 7.34 -19.65 21.28
C ILE A 121 5.92 -19.13 21.07
N PRO A 122 5.00 -19.31 22.05
CA PRO A 122 3.59 -19.04 21.81
C PRO A 122 3.27 -17.57 21.51
N SER A 123 4.06 -16.63 22.04
CA SER A 123 3.84 -15.18 21.83
C SER A 123 4.01 -14.77 20.36
N THR A 124 5.02 -15.32 19.67
CA THR A 124 5.32 -15.01 18.26
C THR A 124 4.78 -16.04 17.29
N GLY A 125 4.37 -17.22 17.77
CA GLY A 125 4.01 -18.36 16.94
C GLY A 125 5.21 -19.07 16.29
N ALA A 126 6.45 -18.67 16.60
CA ALA A 126 7.63 -19.34 16.07
C ALA A 126 7.75 -20.77 16.63
N MET A 127 8.19 -21.70 15.78
CA MET A 127 8.41 -23.09 16.17
C MET A 127 9.77 -23.57 15.67
N SER A 128 10.45 -24.39 16.46
CA SER A 128 11.73 -25.02 16.12
C SER A 128 11.59 -26.52 16.32
N ALA A 129 11.98 -27.31 15.33
CA ALA A 129 12.00 -28.76 15.43
C ALA A 129 13.13 -29.38 14.60
N LYS A 130 13.37 -30.68 14.76
CA LYS A 130 14.25 -31.46 13.90
C LYS A 130 13.45 -31.99 12.70
N VAL A 131 13.91 -31.66 11.51
CA VAL A 131 13.44 -32.19 10.21
C VAL A 131 14.54 -33.05 9.63
N ASP A 132 14.27 -34.33 9.39
CA ASP A 132 15.29 -35.30 8.95
C ASP A 132 16.59 -35.25 9.80
N GLY A 133 16.45 -35.00 11.11
CA GLY A 133 17.56 -34.89 12.07
C GLY A 133 18.25 -33.52 12.15
N VAL A 134 17.94 -32.58 11.25
CA VAL A 134 18.51 -31.22 11.21
C VAL A 134 17.53 -30.23 11.85
N ARG A 135 18.03 -29.31 12.68
CA ARG A 135 17.16 -28.27 13.27
C ARG A 135 16.66 -27.33 12.17
N LYS A 136 15.35 -27.09 12.15
CA LYS A 136 14.65 -26.17 11.25
C LYS A 136 13.68 -25.32 12.07
N ASP A 137 13.62 -24.04 11.72
CA ASP A 137 12.68 -23.09 12.30
C ASP A 137 11.49 -22.88 11.34
N PHE A 138 10.34 -22.60 11.93
CA PHE A 138 9.06 -22.40 11.27
C PHE A 138 8.43 -21.11 11.79
N SER A 139 7.78 -20.36 10.90
CA SER A 139 6.96 -19.21 11.26
C SER A 139 5.52 -19.42 10.82
N LEU A 140 4.60 -18.59 11.31
CA LEU A 140 3.20 -18.60 10.83
C LEU A 140 3.10 -18.21 9.35
N THR A 141 4.18 -17.65 8.81
CA THR A 141 4.30 -16.93 7.56
C THR A 141 5.45 -17.47 6.69
N ASP A 142 5.74 -18.77 6.76
CA ASP A 142 6.80 -19.40 5.95
C ASP A 142 6.26 -20.30 4.82
N GLY A 143 4.93 -20.45 4.72
CA GLY A 143 4.28 -21.30 3.72
C GLY A 143 4.39 -22.79 3.98
N SER A 144 4.92 -23.20 5.13
CA SER A 144 5.00 -24.60 5.54
C SER A 144 3.65 -25.22 5.93
N GLY A 145 2.63 -24.38 6.14
CA GLY A 145 1.33 -24.80 6.69
C GLY A 145 1.24 -24.70 8.22
N TRP A 146 2.32 -24.32 8.91
CA TRP A 146 2.34 -24.20 10.38
C TRP A 146 1.25 -23.26 10.92
N GLY A 147 1.05 -22.10 10.27
CA GLY A 147 -0.02 -21.15 10.64
C GLY A 147 -1.42 -21.76 10.59
N GLN A 148 -1.68 -22.65 9.63
CA GLN A 148 -3.00 -23.25 9.42
C GLN A 148 -3.32 -24.39 10.40
N VAL A 149 -2.33 -24.93 11.13
CA VAL A 149 -2.53 -26.05 12.06
C VAL A 149 -2.27 -25.70 13.52
N SER A 150 -1.65 -24.56 13.82
CA SER A 150 -1.09 -24.26 15.15
C SER A 150 -1.98 -23.42 16.07
N GLY A 151 -3.04 -22.78 15.58
CA GLY A 151 -3.83 -21.81 16.34
C GLY A 151 -4.22 -22.25 17.76
N PRO A 152 -4.94 -23.39 17.93
CA PRO A 152 -5.34 -23.89 19.25
C PRO A 152 -4.16 -24.25 20.16
N LEU A 153 -3.08 -24.76 19.58
CA LEU A 153 -1.84 -25.10 20.30
C LEU A 153 -1.15 -23.83 20.83
N LEU A 154 -1.06 -22.78 20.01
CA LEU A 154 -0.49 -21.49 20.41
C LEU A 154 -1.33 -20.81 21.49
N ALA A 155 -2.64 -20.82 21.36
CA ALA A 155 -3.54 -20.23 22.34
C ALA A 155 -3.44 -20.93 23.71
N ALA A 156 -3.38 -22.28 23.75
CA ALA A 156 -3.07 -23.01 24.99
C ALA A 156 -1.66 -22.69 25.51
N GLY A 157 -0.67 -22.58 24.60
CA GLY A 157 0.71 -22.23 24.93
C GLY A 157 0.85 -20.86 25.59
N LYS A 158 0.09 -19.85 25.14
CA LYS A 158 0.07 -18.48 25.71
C LYS A 158 -0.45 -18.48 27.14
N ILE A 159 -1.38 -19.37 27.49
CA ILE A 159 -1.83 -19.51 28.88
C ILE A 159 -0.72 -20.15 29.76
N ILE A 160 0.02 -21.11 29.21
CA ILE A 160 1.09 -21.86 29.89
C ILE A 160 2.34 -21.00 30.12
N VAL A 161 2.82 -20.32 29.08
CA VAL A 161 3.97 -19.40 29.11
C VAL A 161 3.57 -18.05 28.48
N PRO A 162 3.05 -17.11 29.29
CA PRO A 162 2.40 -15.90 28.77
C PRO A 162 3.36 -14.78 28.35
N GLY A 163 4.65 -14.85 28.72
CA GLY A 163 5.58 -13.75 28.43
C GLY A 163 6.21 -13.85 27.03
N ASP A 164 6.66 -12.71 26.54
CA ASP A 164 7.30 -12.60 25.22
C ASP A 164 8.59 -13.42 25.11
N GLY A 165 8.74 -14.10 23.98
CA GLY A 165 9.92 -14.93 23.68
C GLY A 165 10.05 -16.18 24.54
N GLN A 166 9.05 -16.50 25.38
CA GLN A 166 9.12 -17.66 26.24
C GLN A 166 8.91 -18.96 25.46
N GLU A 167 9.95 -19.80 25.45
CA GLU A 167 9.86 -21.13 24.87
C GLU A 167 9.03 -22.09 25.74
N LEU A 168 8.21 -22.88 25.06
CA LEU A 168 7.48 -24.02 25.59
C LEU A 168 7.94 -25.31 24.88
N ARG A 169 8.42 -26.24 25.70
CA ARG A 169 8.71 -27.62 25.30
C ARG A 169 8.07 -28.55 26.31
N VAL A 170 7.24 -29.47 25.82
CA VAL A 170 6.54 -30.45 26.66
C VAL A 170 7.06 -31.83 26.32
N GLY A 171 7.58 -32.54 27.32
CA GLY A 171 7.95 -33.94 27.19
C GLY A 171 6.69 -34.80 27.16
N LEU A 172 6.46 -35.49 26.03
CA LEU A 172 5.34 -36.40 25.84
C LEU A 172 5.68 -37.77 26.44
N SER A 173 4.94 -38.22 27.44
CA SER A 173 5.00 -39.59 27.98
C SER A 173 3.60 -40.09 28.30
N ALA A 174 3.28 -41.36 28.05
CA ALA A 174 1.90 -41.90 28.01
C ALA A 174 0.93 -41.28 29.02
N ASP A 175 1.33 -41.12 30.30
CA ASP A 175 0.40 -40.70 31.37
C ASP A 175 0.81 -39.42 32.12
N THR A 176 1.92 -38.74 31.74
CA THR A 176 2.38 -37.55 32.47
C THR A 176 3.03 -36.49 31.57
N ALA A 177 2.75 -35.21 31.85
CA ALA A 177 3.42 -34.08 31.21
C ALA A 177 4.70 -33.73 31.97
N LYS A 178 5.82 -33.60 31.24
CA LYS A 178 7.11 -33.18 31.81
C LYS A 178 7.52 -31.83 31.25
N VAL A 179 7.75 -30.86 32.12
CA VAL A 179 8.16 -29.49 31.74
C VAL A 179 9.35 -29.02 32.56
N SER A 180 10.03 -27.96 32.12
CA SER A 180 11.12 -27.38 32.91
C SER A 180 10.61 -26.65 34.15
N VAL A 181 11.48 -26.46 35.14
CA VAL A 181 11.19 -25.63 36.32
C VAL A 181 10.73 -24.22 35.93
N ALA A 182 11.28 -23.68 34.83
CA ALA A 182 10.92 -22.35 34.33
C ALA A 182 9.46 -22.28 33.84
N VAL A 183 8.91 -23.34 33.25
CA VAL A 183 7.51 -23.36 32.80
C VAL A 183 6.56 -23.29 33.99
N VAL A 184 6.82 -24.08 35.04
CA VAL A 184 6.03 -24.03 36.29
C VAL A 184 6.10 -22.64 36.91
N ALA A 185 7.31 -22.05 36.96
CA ALA A 185 7.49 -20.70 37.48
C ALA A 185 6.70 -19.65 36.68
N ARG A 186 6.77 -19.69 35.35
CA ARG A 186 6.05 -18.75 34.46
C ARG A 186 4.53 -18.85 34.59
N PHE A 187 4.00 -20.07 34.73
CA PHE A 187 2.56 -20.27 34.87
C PHE A 187 2.00 -19.68 36.17
N TYR A 188 2.67 -19.97 37.30
CA TYR A 188 2.24 -19.51 38.62
C TYR A 188 2.79 -18.12 38.99
N GLY A 189 3.74 -17.57 38.22
CA GLY A 189 4.34 -16.26 38.51
C GLY A 189 5.46 -16.24 39.49
N GLU A 190 6.06 -17.38 39.76
CA GLU A 190 7.14 -17.47 40.70
C GLU A 190 8.38 -16.78 40.10
N PRO A 191 8.98 -15.81 40.82
CA PRO A 191 10.21 -15.20 40.36
C PRO A 191 11.30 -16.26 40.28
N SER A 192 12.07 -16.25 39.19
CA SER A 192 13.26 -17.10 39.11
C SER A 192 14.32 -16.55 40.06
N PRO A 193 14.84 -17.35 41.00
CA PRO A 193 15.85 -16.86 41.94
C PRO A 193 17.15 -16.55 41.20
N SER A 194 17.69 -15.35 41.42
CA SER A 194 18.93 -14.87 40.80
C SER A 194 20.18 -15.30 41.57
N ASN A 195 20.02 -15.68 42.84
CA ASN A 195 21.11 -16.14 43.70
C ASN A 195 20.63 -17.15 44.76
N ARG A 196 21.58 -17.77 45.45
CA ARG A 196 21.32 -18.80 46.46
C ARG A 196 20.44 -18.31 47.60
N THR A 197 20.65 -17.08 48.08
CA THR A 197 19.88 -16.48 49.18
C THR A 197 18.40 -16.30 48.81
N GLN A 198 18.12 -15.77 47.62
CA GLN A 198 16.76 -15.62 47.09
C GLN A 198 16.09 -16.98 46.90
N GLY A 199 16.80 -17.98 46.35
CA GLY A 199 16.24 -19.32 46.16
C GLY A 199 15.96 -20.03 47.49
N GLN A 200 16.82 -19.90 48.50
CA GLN A 200 16.55 -20.45 49.84
C GLN A 200 15.34 -19.79 50.52
N ALA A 201 15.19 -18.47 50.37
CA ALA A 201 14.02 -17.75 50.88
C ALA A 201 12.73 -18.21 50.19
N GLN A 202 12.77 -18.42 48.86
CA GLN A 202 11.64 -18.96 48.09
C GLN A 202 11.30 -20.38 48.50
N ILE A 203 12.28 -21.28 48.62
CA ILE A 203 12.08 -22.65 49.07
C ILE A 203 11.40 -22.68 50.44
N LYS A 204 11.94 -21.94 51.42
CA LYS A 204 11.37 -21.87 52.77
C LYS A 204 9.90 -21.40 52.76
N ARG A 205 9.58 -20.40 51.92
CA ARG A 205 8.21 -19.88 51.76
C ARG A 205 7.27 -20.95 51.21
N LEU A 206 7.67 -21.63 50.14
CA LEU A 206 6.86 -22.67 49.49
C LEU A 206 6.71 -23.92 50.37
N GLU A 207 7.74 -24.28 51.14
CA GLU A 207 7.68 -25.39 52.12
C GLU A 207 6.67 -25.11 53.23
N GLN A 208 6.59 -23.85 53.70
CA GLN A 208 5.65 -23.41 54.72
C GLN A 208 4.21 -23.36 54.19
N ASN A 209 4.01 -22.78 53.00
CA ASN A 209 2.69 -22.53 52.44
C ASN A 209 2.08 -23.76 51.73
N LYS A 210 2.91 -24.73 51.33
CA LYS A 210 2.53 -25.92 50.56
C LYS A 210 1.68 -25.61 49.31
N SER A 211 1.81 -24.39 48.80
CA SER A 211 1.07 -23.83 47.67
C SER A 211 1.93 -22.75 47.00
N PHE A 212 1.65 -22.45 45.73
CA PHE A 212 2.18 -21.27 45.06
C PHE A 212 1.47 -20.02 45.55
N ASP A 213 2.12 -18.87 45.44
CA ASP A 213 1.49 -17.61 45.81
C ASP A 213 0.30 -17.31 44.88
N ALA A 214 -0.72 -16.64 45.42
CA ALA A 214 -1.83 -16.17 44.60
C ALA A 214 -1.31 -15.20 43.55
N ILE A 215 -1.74 -15.39 42.30
CA ILE A 215 -1.41 -14.47 41.21
C ILE A 215 -2.06 -13.12 41.53
N SER A 216 -1.29 -12.03 41.41
CA SER A 216 -1.80 -10.68 41.63
C SER A 216 -3.00 -10.43 40.72
N PRO A 217 -4.10 -9.83 41.21
CA PRO A 217 -5.20 -9.37 40.35
C PRO A 217 -4.73 -8.42 39.23
N ASP A 218 -3.64 -7.68 39.47
CA ASP A 218 -3.05 -6.74 38.51
C ASP A 218 -2.06 -7.39 37.52
N ASP A 219 -1.85 -8.71 37.60
CA ASP A 219 -0.96 -9.41 36.67
C ASP A 219 -1.60 -9.54 35.28
N ARG A 220 -1.25 -8.59 34.41
CA ARG A 220 -1.74 -8.53 33.02
C ARG A 220 -1.31 -9.72 32.16
N LEU A 221 -0.19 -10.39 32.47
CA LEU A 221 0.23 -11.59 31.75
C LEU A 221 -0.58 -12.82 32.19
N ARG A 222 -1.10 -12.79 33.42
CA ARG A 222 -1.72 -13.94 34.06
C ARG A 222 -3.14 -13.71 34.59
N PRO A 223 -4.06 -13.19 33.75
CA PRO A 223 -5.41 -12.89 34.20
C PRO A 223 -6.18 -14.18 34.55
N ALA A 224 -6.94 -14.13 35.65
CA ALA A 224 -7.60 -15.29 36.24
C ALA A 224 -8.79 -15.80 35.41
N ASN A 225 -9.52 -14.91 34.74
CA ASN A 225 -10.65 -15.25 33.86
C ASN A 225 -10.20 -16.18 32.72
N LEU A 226 -9.02 -15.94 32.12
CA LEU A 226 -8.47 -16.75 31.03
C LEU A 226 -7.91 -18.11 31.46
N ARG A 227 -7.78 -18.37 32.77
CA ARG A 227 -7.25 -19.64 33.33
C ARG A 227 -8.30 -20.50 34.04
N SER A 228 -9.54 -20.03 34.05
CA SER A 228 -10.67 -20.71 34.68
C SER A 228 -11.03 -22.03 33.98
N ALA A 229 -11.78 -22.90 34.67
CA ALA A 229 -12.33 -24.12 34.06
C ALA A 229 -13.25 -23.80 32.86
N GLN A 230 -13.99 -22.69 32.93
CA GLN A 230 -14.82 -22.23 31.81
C GLN A 230 -13.96 -21.81 30.61
N ALA A 231 -12.88 -21.07 30.83
CA ALA A 231 -11.95 -20.69 29.76
C ALA A 231 -11.29 -21.93 29.11
N LEU A 232 -10.96 -22.96 29.91
CA LEU A 232 -10.45 -24.22 29.39
C LEU A 232 -11.47 -24.93 28.47
N GLU A 233 -12.74 -24.99 28.86
CA GLU A 233 -13.80 -25.58 28.03
C GLU A 233 -14.07 -24.75 26.76
N THR A 234 -14.08 -23.42 26.86
CA THR A 234 -14.16 -22.54 25.68
C THR A 234 -13.00 -22.81 24.72
N GLN A 235 -11.78 -23.00 25.25
CA GLN A 235 -10.61 -23.28 24.43
C GLN A 235 -10.72 -24.63 23.70
N LYS A 236 -11.31 -25.65 24.34
CA LYS A 236 -11.60 -26.95 23.69
C LYS A 236 -12.60 -26.80 22.55
N ALA A 237 -13.71 -26.09 22.76
CA ALA A 237 -14.72 -25.86 21.73
C ALA A 237 -14.16 -25.04 20.55
N ASN A 238 -13.33 -24.05 20.83
CA ASN A 238 -12.63 -23.27 19.81
C ASN A 238 -11.66 -24.15 19.00
N ALA A 239 -10.97 -25.08 19.66
CA ALA A 239 -10.08 -26.03 18.99
C ALA A 239 -10.84 -26.94 18.02
N GLU A 240 -11.98 -27.51 18.44
CA GLU A 240 -12.84 -28.33 17.57
C GLU A 240 -13.30 -27.55 16.32
N THR A 241 -13.75 -26.31 16.53
CA THR A 241 -14.16 -25.42 15.43
C THR A 241 -12.99 -25.12 14.48
N PHE A 242 -11.81 -24.82 15.01
CA PHE A 242 -10.61 -24.55 14.23
C PHE A 242 -10.22 -25.76 13.36
N TYR A 243 -10.12 -26.95 13.96
CA TYR A 243 -9.68 -28.15 13.23
C TYR A 243 -10.72 -28.69 12.25
N SER A 244 -11.98 -28.27 12.33
CA SER A 244 -12.97 -28.57 11.30
C SER A 244 -12.62 -27.93 9.94
N ALA A 245 -11.99 -26.74 9.95
CA ALA A 245 -11.62 -25.99 8.75
C ALA A 245 -10.13 -26.14 8.39
N ALA A 246 -9.27 -26.44 9.37
CA ALA A 246 -7.82 -26.50 9.19
C ALA A 246 -7.34 -27.38 8.00
N PRO A 247 -7.90 -28.58 7.75
CA PRO A 247 -7.46 -29.40 6.61
C PRO A 247 -7.69 -28.74 5.26
N GLN A 248 -8.82 -28.06 5.07
CA GLN A 248 -9.13 -27.36 3.81
C GLN A 248 -8.23 -26.15 3.63
N LYS A 249 -7.99 -25.39 4.72
CA LYS A 249 -7.05 -24.26 4.72
C LYS A 249 -5.64 -24.70 4.37
N LEU A 250 -5.14 -25.75 5.03
CA LEU A 250 -3.81 -26.32 4.77
C LEU A 250 -3.66 -26.81 3.33
N ALA A 251 -4.64 -27.57 2.83
CA ALA A 251 -4.63 -28.07 1.45
C ALA A 251 -4.60 -26.93 0.43
N PHE A 252 -5.39 -25.88 0.65
CA PHE A 252 -5.38 -24.71 -0.23
C PHE A 252 -4.08 -23.92 -0.10
N THR A 253 -3.48 -23.80 1.09
CA THR A 253 -2.14 -23.21 1.28
C THR A 253 -1.08 -23.96 0.49
N HIS A 254 -1.03 -25.29 0.55
CA HIS A 254 -0.05 -26.08 -0.20
C HIS A 254 -0.24 -25.91 -1.71
N LEU A 255 -1.48 -25.91 -2.18
CA LEU A 255 -1.81 -25.64 -3.58
C LEU A 255 -1.32 -24.24 -3.99
N ALA A 256 -1.64 -23.21 -3.20
CA ALA A 256 -1.24 -21.82 -3.42
C ALA A 256 0.27 -21.64 -3.52
N VAL A 257 0.98 -22.14 -2.50
CA VAL A 257 2.43 -22.05 -2.37
C VAL A 257 3.11 -22.90 -3.45
N GLY A 258 2.52 -24.03 -3.82
CA GLY A 258 2.99 -24.87 -4.93
C GLY A 258 2.98 -24.13 -6.27
N VAL A 259 1.84 -23.51 -6.62
CA VAL A 259 1.71 -22.67 -7.83
C VAL A 259 2.72 -21.52 -7.79
N ALA A 260 2.83 -20.83 -6.67
CA ALA A 260 3.72 -19.68 -6.53
C ALA A 260 5.20 -20.04 -6.65
N ASN A 261 5.64 -21.12 -6.01
CA ASN A 261 7.05 -21.56 -6.05
C ASN A 261 7.45 -22.13 -7.41
N ALA A 262 6.51 -22.76 -8.12
CA ALA A 262 6.74 -23.30 -9.46
C ALA A 262 6.63 -22.24 -10.58
N TYR A 263 6.19 -21.03 -10.22
CA TYR A 263 5.90 -19.98 -11.18
C TYR A 263 7.13 -19.58 -12.01
N PRO A 264 7.04 -19.47 -13.35
CA PRO A 264 8.20 -19.14 -14.18
C PRO A 264 8.71 -17.71 -13.97
N ASN A 265 9.81 -17.57 -13.22
CA ASN A 265 10.54 -16.31 -13.09
C ASN A 265 11.67 -16.21 -14.14
N VAL A 266 11.68 -15.11 -14.90
CA VAL A 266 12.66 -14.82 -15.97
C VAL A 266 14.02 -14.44 -15.40
N HIS A 267 14.05 -13.59 -14.37
CA HIS A 267 15.29 -13.16 -13.72
C HIS A 267 16.01 -14.35 -13.06
N ASP A 268 15.28 -15.24 -12.36
CA ASP A 268 15.87 -16.47 -11.80
C ASP A 268 16.46 -17.37 -12.88
N GLU A 269 15.83 -17.42 -14.06
CA GLU A 269 16.35 -18.20 -15.18
C GLU A 269 17.59 -17.54 -15.81
N ALA A 270 17.59 -16.21 -15.91
CA ALA A 270 18.73 -15.42 -16.35
C ALA A 270 19.91 -15.55 -15.35
N LYS A 271 19.61 -15.62 -14.05
CA LYS A 271 20.59 -15.86 -12.99
C LYS A 271 21.24 -17.23 -13.13
N ARG A 272 20.45 -18.29 -13.35
CA ARG A 272 20.99 -19.63 -13.64
C ARG A 272 21.85 -19.62 -14.91
N TRP A 273 21.37 -18.98 -15.97
CA TRP A 273 22.12 -18.84 -17.21
C TRP A 273 23.45 -18.10 -17.02
N ALA A 274 23.46 -16.99 -16.27
CA ALA A 274 24.68 -16.26 -15.92
C ALA A 274 25.65 -17.14 -15.11
N GLY A 275 25.15 -17.89 -14.13
CA GLY A 275 25.94 -18.84 -13.34
C GLY A 275 26.55 -19.95 -14.19
N GLU A 276 25.80 -20.50 -15.15
CA GLU A 276 26.28 -21.50 -16.10
C GLU A 276 27.40 -20.94 -17.00
N ILE A 277 27.27 -19.69 -17.47
CA ILE A 277 28.33 -19.02 -18.22
C ILE A 277 29.56 -18.81 -17.33
N ILE A 278 29.39 -18.32 -16.10
CA ILE A 278 30.50 -18.10 -15.16
C ILE A 278 31.25 -19.41 -14.89
N GLU A 279 30.56 -20.47 -14.53
CA GLU A 279 31.20 -21.76 -14.23
C GLU A 279 31.95 -22.30 -15.44
N LYS A 280 31.36 -22.18 -16.64
CA LYS A 280 31.96 -22.69 -17.87
C LYS A 280 33.18 -21.90 -18.31
N GLU A 281 33.09 -20.57 -18.31
CA GLU A 281 34.12 -19.69 -18.89
C GLU A 281 35.21 -19.34 -17.88
N THR A 282 34.94 -19.42 -16.57
CA THR A 282 35.91 -19.06 -15.51
C THR A 282 36.34 -20.23 -14.61
N GLY A 283 35.56 -21.33 -14.59
CA GLY A 283 35.77 -22.45 -13.67
C GLY A 283 35.33 -22.19 -12.23
N GLN A 284 34.83 -20.98 -11.91
CA GLN A 284 34.37 -20.64 -10.56
C GLN A 284 32.96 -21.16 -10.30
N LYS A 285 32.77 -21.80 -9.13
CA LYS A 285 31.49 -22.36 -8.69
C LYS A 285 30.92 -21.54 -7.54
N ASN A 286 29.60 -21.58 -7.37
CA ASN A 286 28.88 -20.88 -6.29
C ASN A 286 29.08 -19.35 -6.27
N VAL A 287 29.41 -18.76 -7.43
CA VAL A 287 29.37 -17.29 -7.60
C VAL A 287 27.91 -16.88 -7.73
N ASP A 288 27.47 -15.90 -6.94
CA ASP A 288 26.13 -15.33 -7.07
C ASP A 288 26.09 -14.25 -8.16
N PRO A 289 25.46 -14.50 -9.32
CA PRO A 289 25.48 -13.55 -10.43
C PRO A 289 24.80 -12.21 -10.15
N ASP A 290 23.89 -12.14 -9.16
CA ASP A 290 23.22 -10.89 -8.78
C ASP A 290 24.16 -9.90 -8.12
N THR A 291 25.29 -10.39 -7.61
CA THR A 291 26.32 -9.57 -6.98
C THR A 291 27.30 -8.99 -7.99
N LEU A 292 27.18 -9.37 -9.27
CA LEU A 292 28.04 -8.92 -10.35
C LEU A 292 27.31 -7.94 -11.24
N PHE A 293 28.00 -6.90 -11.68
CA PHE A 293 27.48 -5.82 -12.50
C PHE A 293 28.18 -5.76 -13.85
N PHE A 294 27.39 -5.68 -14.92
CA PHE A 294 27.87 -5.35 -16.25
C PHE A 294 27.82 -3.82 -16.44
N ASN A 295 29.00 -3.21 -16.49
CA ASN A 295 29.15 -1.76 -16.56
C ASN A 295 29.68 -1.37 -17.94
N ARG A 296 29.04 -0.39 -18.61
CA ARG A 296 29.54 0.21 -19.86
C ARG A 296 29.90 1.69 -19.67
N PHE A 297 30.97 2.12 -20.33
CA PHE A 297 31.61 3.42 -20.22
C PHE A 297 31.67 4.13 -21.57
N ARG A 298 31.75 5.48 -21.57
CA ARG A 298 31.75 6.26 -22.82
C ARG A 298 33.15 6.42 -23.40
N HIS A 299 34.18 6.27 -22.58
CA HIS A 299 35.56 6.48 -22.99
C HIS A 299 36.40 5.22 -22.80
N ASN A 300 37.19 4.91 -23.82
CA ASN A 300 38.23 3.89 -23.75
C ASN A 300 39.34 4.40 -22.84
N GLN A 301 39.61 3.70 -21.75
CA GLN A 301 40.68 4.03 -20.82
C GLN A 301 41.77 2.95 -20.80
N SER A 302 42.98 3.35 -20.41
CA SER A 302 44.23 2.64 -20.70
C SER A 302 44.34 1.22 -20.12
N ALA A 303 45.15 0.39 -20.79
CA ALA A 303 45.39 -0.96 -20.36
C ALA A 303 46.23 -1.07 -19.10
N SER A 304 45.73 -1.83 -18.12
CA SER A 304 46.40 -2.09 -16.84
C SER A 304 46.72 -3.58 -16.70
N PRO A 305 47.98 -3.96 -16.37
CA PRO A 305 48.34 -5.35 -16.08
C PRO A 305 47.50 -5.91 -14.92
N GLY A 306 46.96 -7.13 -15.09
CA GLY A 306 46.20 -7.83 -14.05
C GLY A 306 44.68 -7.63 -14.10
N THR A 307 44.15 -6.95 -15.11
CA THR A 307 42.70 -6.90 -15.40
C THR A 307 42.32 -7.96 -16.45
N ALA A 308 41.14 -8.57 -16.33
CA ALA A 308 40.65 -9.61 -17.25
C ALA A 308 40.32 -9.08 -18.65
N THR A 309 39.98 -7.79 -18.75
CA THR A 309 39.71 -7.07 -20.01
C THR A 309 40.92 -6.30 -20.53
N GLY A 310 41.96 -6.12 -19.69
CA GLY A 310 43.05 -5.21 -20.02
C GLY A 310 42.61 -3.75 -20.05
N ALA A 311 41.56 -3.33 -19.32
CA ALA A 311 41.06 -1.95 -19.26
C ALA A 311 40.71 -1.55 -17.81
N MET A 312 40.89 -0.26 -17.48
CA MET A 312 40.52 0.33 -16.19
C MET A 312 39.80 1.65 -16.44
N HIS A 313 38.66 1.89 -15.77
CA HIS A 313 37.89 3.13 -15.89
C HIS A 313 37.97 3.92 -14.58
N LEU A 314 38.86 4.91 -14.57
CA LEU A 314 39.07 5.84 -13.47
C LEU A 314 38.24 7.10 -13.68
N ASP A 315 37.69 7.66 -12.59
CA ASP A 315 36.99 8.94 -12.58
C ASP A 315 35.80 9.06 -13.57
N GLU A 316 35.25 7.93 -14.01
CA GLU A 316 34.11 7.84 -14.92
C GLU A 316 33.05 6.90 -14.35
N GLU A 317 31.81 7.37 -14.30
CA GLU A 317 30.66 6.52 -13.97
C GLU A 317 30.13 5.80 -15.22
N PRO A 318 29.74 4.53 -15.09
CA PRO A 318 29.17 3.81 -16.21
C PRO A 318 27.81 4.40 -16.60
N PHE A 319 27.65 4.72 -17.89
CA PHE A 319 26.37 5.18 -18.42
C PHE A 319 25.32 4.08 -18.42
N TYR A 320 25.76 2.82 -18.38
CA TYR A 320 24.93 1.62 -18.24
C TYR A 320 25.51 0.74 -17.13
N SER A 321 24.71 0.37 -16.14
CA SER A 321 25.10 -0.54 -15.05
C SER A 321 23.90 -1.36 -14.63
N LYS A 322 23.98 -2.68 -14.77
CA LYS A 322 22.96 -3.64 -14.33
C LYS A 322 23.62 -4.87 -13.73
N ASN A 323 22.88 -5.59 -12.89
CA ASN A 323 23.33 -6.92 -12.47
C ASN A 323 23.50 -7.82 -13.72
N LEU A 324 24.38 -8.82 -13.61
CA LEU A 324 24.75 -9.65 -14.74
C LEU A 324 23.57 -10.42 -15.37
N PRO A 325 22.61 -10.97 -14.59
CA PRO A 325 21.41 -11.59 -15.14
C PRO A 325 20.58 -10.64 -16.01
N ASP A 326 20.29 -9.43 -15.52
CA ASP A 326 19.50 -8.44 -16.25
C ASP A 326 20.27 -7.88 -17.45
N ALA A 327 21.60 -7.83 -17.39
CA ALA A 327 22.42 -7.41 -18.53
C ALA A 327 22.45 -8.43 -19.68
N LEU A 328 22.39 -9.73 -19.38
CA LEU A 328 22.31 -10.79 -20.40
C LEU A 328 21.00 -10.74 -21.18
N LEU A 329 19.95 -10.29 -20.51
CA LEU A 329 18.61 -10.12 -21.04
C LEU A 329 18.53 -8.95 -22.05
N ASP A 330 19.41 -7.96 -21.96
CA ASP A 330 19.40 -6.76 -22.81
C ASP A 330 19.80 -6.97 -24.28
N ASN A 331 20.26 -8.16 -24.68
CA ASN A 331 20.80 -8.50 -26.01
C ASN A 331 21.97 -7.60 -26.47
N PHE A 332 23.10 -8.20 -26.82
CA PHE A 332 24.25 -7.47 -27.39
C PHE A 332 23.96 -6.97 -28.81
N SER A 333 24.43 -5.76 -29.14
CA SER A 333 24.21 -5.11 -30.43
C SER A 333 25.20 -5.59 -31.51
N GLU A 334 24.91 -5.28 -32.79
CA GLU A 334 25.88 -5.49 -33.88
C GLU A 334 27.21 -4.72 -33.65
N HIS A 335 27.15 -3.58 -32.97
CA HIS A 335 28.32 -2.79 -32.60
C HIS A 335 29.21 -3.50 -31.56
N ASP A 336 28.59 -4.23 -30.63
CA ASP A 336 29.30 -4.99 -29.59
C ASP A 336 30.13 -6.15 -30.18
N GLN A 337 29.83 -6.58 -31.41
CA GLN A 337 30.54 -7.66 -32.10
C GLN A 337 31.92 -7.26 -32.62
N ILE A 338 32.23 -5.95 -32.64
CA ILE A 338 33.52 -5.47 -33.14
C ILE A 338 34.63 -5.96 -32.21
N PRO A 339 35.62 -6.73 -32.71
CA PRO A 339 36.65 -7.33 -31.87
C PRO A 339 37.40 -6.30 -31.01
N GLY A 340 37.45 -6.54 -29.69
CA GLY A 340 38.15 -5.70 -28.72
C GLY A 340 37.43 -4.41 -28.32
N GLN A 341 36.32 -4.04 -29.00
CA GLN A 341 35.56 -2.83 -28.69
C GLN A 341 34.81 -2.98 -27.35
N LEU A 342 34.04 -4.06 -27.21
CA LEU A 342 33.24 -4.31 -26.01
C LEU A 342 34.11 -4.45 -24.74
N ASP A 343 35.29 -5.06 -24.85
CA ASP A 343 36.20 -5.23 -23.70
C ASP A 343 36.92 -3.93 -23.33
N ALA A 344 36.99 -2.94 -24.24
CA ALA A 344 37.56 -1.62 -23.98
C ALA A 344 36.54 -0.63 -23.40
N GLU A 345 35.24 -0.88 -23.61
CA GLU A 345 34.14 0.01 -23.22
C GLU A 345 33.27 -0.58 -22.10
N ALA A 346 33.55 -1.81 -21.66
CA ALA A 346 32.78 -2.47 -20.62
C ALA A 346 33.63 -3.39 -19.75
N GLY A 347 33.06 -3.77 -18.60
CA GLY A 347 33.63 -4.79 -17.73
C GLY A 347 32.59 -5.37 -16.79
N ILE A 348 32.93 -6.50 -16.17
CA ILE A 348 32.12 -7.15 -15.14
C ILE A 348 32.78 -6.89 -13.80
N TYR A 349 32.03 -6.34 -12.85
CA TYR A 349 32.54 -5.86 -11.57
C TYR A 349 31.67 -6.35 -10.40
N THR A 350 32.19 -6.33 -9.19
CA THR A 350 31.41 -6.60 -7.96
C THR A 350 30.63 -5.39 -7.46
N VAL A 351 30.71 -4.27 -8.19
CA VAL A 351 30.07 -2.99 -7.83
C VAL A 351 29.41 -2.35 -9.06
N GLY A 352 28.23 -1.74 -8.83
CA GLY A 352 27.51 -0.94 -9.83
C GLY A 352 28.01 0.52 -9.88
N ARG A 353 27.11 1.48 -10.14
CA ARG A 353 27.41 2.93 -10.09
C ARG A 353 27.89 3.39 -8.70
N GLY A 354 28.71 4.44 -8.68
CA GLY A 354 29.19 5.12 -7.47
C GLY A 354 30.64 4.82 -7.08
N ALA A 355 31.35 3.98 -7.85
CA ALA A 355 32.74 3.63 -7.55
C ALA A 355 33.77 4.56 -8.23
N SER A 356 33.34 5.46 -9.12
CA SER A 356 34.27 6.35 -9.85
C SER A 356 35.16 7.19 -8.91
N THR A 357 34.61 7.68 -7.79
CA THR A 357 35.32 8.48 -6.79
C THR A 357 35.98 7.64 -5.68
N GLN A 358 35.79 6.32 -5.71
CA GLN A 358 36.27 5.36 -4.69
C GLN A 358 37.33 4.41 -5.27
N GLY A 359 38.22 4.93 -6.11
CA GLY A 359 39.29 4.16 -6.75
C GLY A 359 38.93 3.58 -8.12
N GLY A 360 37.74 3.90 -8.64
CA GLY A 360 37.30 3.55 -10.00
C GLY A 360 37.00 2.07 -10.22
N TYR A 361 36.87 1.70 -11.49
CA TYR A 361 36.54 0.35 -11.95
C TYR A 361 37.78 -0.31 -12.54
N GLY A 362 38.33 -1.31 -11.86
CA GLY A 362 39.62 -1.91 -12.22
C GLY A 362 39.89 -3.22 -11.49
N ALA A 363 41.17 -3.62 -11.39
CA ALA A 363 41.57 -4.92 -10.86
C ALA A 363 41.11 -5.19 -9.40
N ASN A 364 40.85 -4.13 -8.63
CA ASN A 364 40.38 -4.20 -7.24
C ASN A 364 38.93 -4.66 -7.07
N ASN A 365 38.09 -4.47 -8.09
CA ASN A 365 36.66 -4.80 -8.06
C ASN A 365 36.17 -5.53 -9.32
N GLN A 366 37.07 -5.92 -10.21
CA GLN A 366 36.75 -6.67 -11.42
C GLN A 366 36.49 -8.15 -11.10
N PHE A 367 35.46 -8.70 -11.75
CA PHE A 367 35.25 -10.13 -11.85
C PHE A 367 35.97 -10.67 -13.10
N PRO A 368 36.70 -11.81 -13.01
CA PRO A 368 37.57 -12.27 -14.09
C PRO A 368 36.82 -12.96 -15.23
N LEU A 369 35.93 -12.21 -15.89
CA LEU A 369 35.18 -12.61 -17.08
C LEU A 369 35.11 -11.41 -18.03
N ALA A 370 35.63 -11.59 -19.24
CA ALA A 370 35.60 -10.54 -20.26
C ALA A 370 34.19 -10.37 -20.85
N PRO A 371 33.72 -9.12 -21.09
CA PRO A 371 32.48 -8.83 -21.80
C PRO A 371 32.30 -9.57 -23.14
N SER A 372 33.35 -9.65 -23.95
CA SER A 372 33.30 -10.35 -25.24
C SER A 372 33.08 -11.86 -25.07
N THR A 373 33.72 -12.48 -24.06
CA THR A 373 33.51 -13.88 -23.69
C THR A 373 32.07 -14.10 -23.21
N LEU A 374 31.55 -13.22 -22.35
CA LEU A 374 30.15 -13.25 -21.91
C LEU A 374 29.19 -13.19 -23.10
N MET A 375 29.40 -12.26 -24.02
CA MET A 375 28.60 -12.09 -25.24
C MET A 375 28.65 -13.32 -26.16
N HIS A 376 29.83 -13.86 -26.43
CA HIS A 376 29.97 -15.03 -27.29
C HIS A 376 29.40 -16.30 -26.64
N ALA A 377 29.46 -16.41 -25.31
CA ALA A 377 28.82 -17.48 -24.58
C ALA A 377 27.29 -17.34 -24.60
N SER A 378 26.77 -16.12 -24.47
CA SER A 378 25.33 -15.86 -24.44
C SER A 378 24.65 -16.20 -25.77
N TRP A 379 25.27 -15.90 -26.91
CA TRP A 379 24.73 -16.24 -28.25
C TRP A 379 24.60 -17.74 -28.54
N LYS A 380 25.26 -18.60 -27.75
CA LYS A 380 25.13 -20.05 -27.87
C LYS A 380 23.89 -20.59 -27.14
N THR A 381 23.22 -19.75 -26.34
CA THR A 381 22.05 -20.12 -25.55
C THR A 381 20.79 -19.58 -26.20
N ASP A 382 19.85 -20.47 -26.50
CA ASP A 382 18.49 -20.08 -26.85
C ASP A 382 17.67 -19.87 -25.56
N PHE A 383 17.80 -18.67 -24.99
CA PHE A 383 17.09 -18.29 -23.76
C PHE A 383 15.57 -18.31 -23.97
N GLN A 384 15.10 -18.01 -25.18
CA GLN A 384 13.69 -18.03 -25.52
C GLN A 384 13.11 -19.45 -25.42
N SER A 385 13.74 -20.43 -26.05
CA SER A 385 13.31 -21.82 -26.00
C SER A 385 13.35 -22.38 -24.57
N ARG A 386 14.36 -21.97 -23.78
CA ARG A 386 14.46 -22.29 -22.36
C ARG A 386 13.27 -21.77 -21.57
N MET A 387 12.91 -20.50 -21.75
CA MET A 387 11.76 -19.90 -21.07
C MET A 387 10.43 -20.50 -21.53
N THR A 388 10.27 -20.75 -22.83
CA THR A 388 9.08 -21.41 -23.40
C THR A 388 8.87 -22.78 -22.79
N THR A 389 9.93 -23.58 -22.68
CA THR A 389 9.89 -24.91 -22.05
C THR A 389 9.47 -24.83 -20.58
N LYS A 390 10.00 -23.86 -19.83
CA LYS A 390 9.66 -23.65 -18.41
C LYS A 390 8.19 -23.25 -18.24
N ILE A 391 7.70 -22.36 -19.11
CA ILE A 391 6.29 -21.96 -19.17
C ILE A 391 5.38 -23.16 -19.43
N ASP A 392 5.71 -23.98 -20.42
CA ASP A 392 4.91 -25.16 -20.77
C ASP A 392 4.89 -26.20 -19.64
N GLN A 393 6.04 -26.45 -19.00
CA GLN A 393 6.14 -27.33 -17.84
C GLN A 393 5.29 -26.84 -16.67
N PHE A 394 5.34 -25.54 -16.36
CA PHE A 394 4.50 -24.95 -15.32
C PHE A 394 3.02 -25.19 -15.58
N TRP A 395 2.52 -24.84 -16.77
CA TRP A 395 1.10 -25.02 -17.07
C TRP A 395 0.68 -26.49 -17.11
N SER A 396 1.57 -27.38 -17.57
CA SER A 396 1.30 -28.81 -17.56
C SER A 396 1.22 -29.39 -16.15
N ALA A 397 1.99 -28.86 -15.19
CA ALA A 397 2.05 -29.37 -13.83
C ALA A 397 1.06 -28.69 -12.88
N HIS A 398 0.80 -27.39 -13.07
CA HIS A 398 0.10 -26.52 -12.11
C HIS A 398 -1.10 -25.78 -12.71
N GLY A 399 -1.50 -26.04 -13.96
CA GLY A 399 -2.64 -25.35 -14.59
C GLY A 399 -3.97 -25.55 -13.85
N ASP A 400 -4.24 -26.75 -13.34
CA ASP A 400 -5.46 -27.02 -12.56
C ASP A 400 -5.42 -26.40 -11.17
N ASP A 401 -4.26 -26.36 -10.53
CA ASP A 401 -4.07 -25.68 -9.25
C ASP A 401 -4.26 -24.16 -9.43
N TYR A 402 -3.71 -23.60 -10.51
CA TYR A 402 -3.89 -22.20 -10.89
C TYR A 402 -5.37 -21.85 -11.10
N ARG A 403 -6.11 -22.71 -11.82
CA ARG A 403 -7.56 -22.56 -12.00
C ARG A 403 -8.31 -22.57 -10.67
N THR A 404 -7.92 -23.47 -9.77
CA THR A 404 -8.51 -23.61 -8.43
C THR A 404 -8.27 -22.35 -7.59
N ALA A 405 -7.07 -21.77 -7.67
CA ALA A 405 -6.70 -20.52 -7.01
C ALA A 405 -7.56 -19.35 -7.49
N LEU A 406 -7.71 -19.17 -8.82
CA LEU A 406 -8.55 -18.13 -9.41
C LEU A 406 -10.01 -18.23 -8.96
N LYS A 407 -10.56 -19.45 -8.95
CA LYS A 407 -11.94 -19.70 -8.50
C LYS A 407 -12.12 -19.38 -7.02
N GLY A 408 -11.10 -19.66 -6.19
CA GLY A 408 -11.07 -19.27 -4.78
C GLY A 408 -11.09 -17.76 -4.58
N GLU A 409 -10.21 -17.03 -5.26
CA GLU A 409 -10.15 -15.55 -5.18
C GLU A 409 -11.45 -14.90 -5.65
N PHE A 410 -11.97 -15.28 -6.82
CA PHE A 410 -13.25 -14.77 -7.33
C PHE A 410 -14.37 -14.93 -6.29
N THR A 411 -14.45 -16.12 -5.67
CA THR A 411 -15.49 -16.42 -4.68
C THR A 411 -15.29 -15.59 -3.41
N GLN A 412 -14.04 -15.43 -2.94
CA GLN A 412 -13.74 -14.62 -1.78
C GLN A 412 -14.03 -13.13 -2.03
N GLN A 413 -13.62 -12.59 -3.17
CA GLN A 413 -13.90 -11.20 -3.55
C GLN A 413 -15.40 -10.94 -3.63
N ALA A 414 -16.17 -11.85 -4.24
CA ALA A 414 -17.62 -11.72 -4.33
C ALA A 414 -18.28 -11.74 -2.94
N ARG A 415 -17.87 -12.65 -2.06
CA ARG A 415 -18.37 -12.73 -0.68
C ARG A 415 -18.01 -11.49 0.14
N GLN A 416 -16.77 -11.00 0.03
CA GLN A 416 -16.31 -9.82 0.78
C GLN A 416 -16.97 -8.55 0.30
N GLN A 417 -17.10 -8.35 -1.02
CA GLN A 417 -17.74 -7.16 -1.56
C GLN A 417 -19.23 -7.11 -1.19
N LEU A 418 -19.93 -8.25 -1.21
CA LEU A 418 -21.32 -8.34 -0.72
C LEU A 418 -21.41 -7.95 0.76
N LYS A 419 -20.55 -8.54 1.61
CA LYS A 419 -20.51 -8.21 3.04
C LYS A 419 -20.21 -6.72 3.27
N GLY A 420 -19.25 -6.17 2.53
CA GLY A 420 -18.88 -4.76 2.62
C GLY A 420 -20.01 -3.82 2.22
N PHE A 421 -20.83 -4.21 1.23
CA PHE A 421 -22.02 -3.46 0.85
C PHE A 421 -23.15 -3.58 1.90
N GLU A 422 -23.44 -4.79 2.38
CA GLU A 422 -24.52 -5.03 3.34
C GLU A 422 -24.22 -4.51 4.76
N ALA A 423 -22.95 -4.36 5.13
CA ALA A 423 -22.55 -3.77 6.40
C ALA A 423 -22.78 -2.24 6.45
N LYS A 424 -22.92 -1.57 5.30
CA LYS A 424 -23.17 -0.13 5.22
C LYS A 424 -24.63 0.20 5.51
N THR A 425 -24.86 1.35 6.14
CA THR A 425 -26.22 1.88 6.33
C THR A 425 -26.87 2.22 4.98
N PRO A 426 -28.21 2.28 4.90
CA PRO A 426 -28.91 2.64 3.65
C PRO A 426 -28.48 4.00 3.06
N ILE A 427 -28.05 4.93 3.91
CA ILE A 427 -27.55 6.26 3.46
C ILE A 427 -26.17 6.12 2.83
N GLU A 428 -25.25 5.40 3.48
CA GLU A 428 -23.92 5.13 2.93
C GLU A 428 -24.00 4.35 1.61
N GLN A 429 -24.87 3.35 1.53
CA GLN A 429 -25.13 2.60 0.29
C GLN A 429 -25.60 3.53 -0.85
N LYS A 430 -26.43 4.53 -0.56
CA LYS A 430 -26.93 5.48 -1.57
C LYS A 430 -25.84 6.42 -2.09
N LEU A 431 -24.87 6.77 -1.24
CA LEU A 431 -23.75 7.67 -1.56
C LEU A 431 -22.61 6.98 -2.32
N MET A 432 -22.59 5.65 -2.38
CA MET A 432 -21.62 4.92 -3.20
C MET A 432 -21.79 5.25 -4.69
N PRO A 433 -20.70 5.23 -5.49
CA PRO A 433 -20.81 5.21 -6.95
C PRO A 433 -21.72 4.07 -7.40
N ASP A 434 -22.53 4.31 -8.44
CA ASP A 434 -23.48 3.30 -8.92
C ASP A 434 -22.76 2.01 -9.35
N GLU A 435 -21.54 2.16 -9.89
CA GLU A 435 -20.67 1.07 -10.33
C GLU A 435 -20.20 0.17 -9.18
N GLU A 436 -20.14 0.68 -7.95
CA GLU A 436 -19.62 -0.05 -6.79
C GLU A 436 -20.71 -0.69 -5.94
N LYS A 437 -21.99 -0.43 -6.24
CA LYS A 437 -23.15 -0.97 -5.51
C LYS A 437 -23.36 -2.44 -5.85
N PHE A 438 -22.67 -3.31 -5.13
CA PHE A 438 -22.73 -4.76 -5.32
C PHE A 438 -23.75 -5.42 -4.39
N THR A 439 -24.97 -5.59 -4.89
CA THR A 439 -26.11 -6.08 -4.12
C THR A 439 -26.14 -7.60 -4.02
N ARG A 440 -27.04 -8.12 -3.16
CA ARG A 440 -27.37 -9.55 -3.09
C ARG A 440 -27.85 -10.13 -4.43
N GLY A 441 -28.48 -9.32 -5.29
CA GLY A 441 -28.89 -9.72 -6.63
C GLY A 441 -27.68 -9.92 -7.54
N ASP A 442 -26.77 -8.95 -7.54
CA ASP A 442 -25.54 -8.98 -8.33
C ASP A 442 -24.63 -10.15 -7.91
N TYR A 443 -24.52 -10.39 -6.60
CA TYR A 443 -23.82 -11.56 -6.06
C TYR A 443 -24.41 -12.88 -6.59
N LYS A 444 -25.73 -13.03 -6.67
CA LYS A 444 -26.35 -14.24 -7.24
C LYS A 444 -26.03 -14.42 -8.73
N ILE A 445 -25.95 -13.32 -9.49
CA ILE A 445 -25.59 -13.36 -10.91
C ILE A 445 -24.16 -13.88 -11.07
N VAL A 446 -23.19 -13.25 -10.40
CA VAL A 446 -21.78 -13.64 -10.54
C VAL A 446 -21.52 -15.04 -9.98
N MET A 447 -22.18 -15.42 -8.88
CA MET A 447 -22.07 -16.78 -8.33
C MET A 447 -22.68 -17.85 -9.25
N GLY A 448 -23.47 -17.47 -10.27
CA GLY A 448 -23.89 -18.36 -11.34
C GLY A 448 -22.73 -18.94 -12.17
N ALA A 449 -21.57 -18.26 -12.18
CA ALA A 449 -20.32 -18.73 -12.80
C ALA A 449 -19.62 -19.84 -12.00
N VAL A 450 -19.97 -19.98 -10.72
CA VAL A 450 -19.49 -21.01 -9.80
C VAL A 450 -20.67 -21.81 -9.24
N SER A 451 -21.53 -22.30 -10.15
CA SER A 451 -22.82 -22.94 -9.83
C SER A 451 -22.73 -24.17 -8.92
N ASN A 452 -21.54 -24.76 -8.77
CA ASN A 452 -21.25 -25.88 -7.88
C ASN A 452 -20.92 -25.44 -6.43
N LEU A 453 -20.78 -24.13 -6.18
CA LEU A 453 -20.53 -23.55 -4.86
C LEU A 453 -21.84 -23.08 -4.21
N PRO A 454 -21.96 -23.15 -2.87
CA PRO A 454 -23.13 -22.63 -2.17
C PRO A 454 -23.26 -21.12 -2.34
N LEU A 455 -24.51 -20.65 -2.54
CA LEU A 455 -24.82 -19.22 -2.55
C LEU A 455 -24.66 -18.58 -1.17
N ASP A 456 -24.83 -19.31 -0.08
CA ASP A 456 -24.56 -18.79 1.26
C ASP A 456 -23.08 -18.39 1.40
N GLU A 457 -22.83 -17.09 1.58
CA GLU A 457 -21.51 -16.47 1.73
C GLU A 457 -20.78 -16.89 3.01
N ASN A 458 -21.48 -17.54 3.94
CA ASN A 458 -20.94 -18.01 5.21
C ASN A 458 -20.79 -19.54 5.26
N ALA A 459 -21.24 -20.24 4.23
CA ALA A 459 -21.04 -21.68 4.10
C ALA A 459 -19.56 -21.98 3.81
N PRO A 460 -18.92 -22.86 4.61
CA PRO A 460 -17.54 -23.26 4.36
C PRO A 460 -17.46 -24.05 3.06
N LEU A 461 -16.39 -23.80 2.31
CA LEU A 461 -16.08 -24.51 1.08
C LEU A 461 -15.10 -25.66 1.35
N THR A 462 -14.89 -26.48 0.33
CA THR A 462 -13.83 -27.48 0.27
C THR A 462 -12.95 -27.23 -0.94
N VAL A 463 -11.68 -27.62 -0.86
CA VAL A 463 -10.76 -27.54 -2.02
C VAL A 463 -11.30 -28.34 -3.20
N ALA A 464 -11.94 -29.49 -2.95
CA ALA A 464 -12.57 -30.29 -3.99
C ALA A 464 -13.70 -29.54 -4.74
N GLN A 465 -14.49 -28.72 -4.04
CA GLN A 465 -15.50 -27.87 -4.68
C GLN A 465 -14.85 -26.78 -5.55
N LEU A 466 -13.72 -26.21 -5.13
CA LEU A 466 -12.97 -25.24 -5.95
C LEU A 466 -12.31 -25.92 -7.16
N GLN A 467 -11.80 -27.14 -7.00
CA GLN A 467 -11.20 -27.92 -8.10
C GLN A 467 -12.23 -28.37 -9.14
N ALA A 468 -13.46 -28.67 -8.73
CA ALA A 468 -14.49 -29.09 -9.66
C ALA A 468 -14.79 -28.00 -10.71
N GLN A 469 -14.74 -28.38 -11.99
CA GLN A 469 -15.21 -27.51 -13.08
C GLN A 469 -16.72 -27.35 -13.00
N ALA A 470 -17.20 -26.13 -13.22
CA ALA A 470 -18.61 -25.80 -13.24
C ALA A 470 -18.91 -24.91 -14.44
N PRO A 471 -19.58 -25.44 -15.49
CA PRO A 471 -20.06 -24.60 -16.58
C PRO A 471 -20.99 -23.50 -16.08
N THR A 472 -21.04 -22.40 -16.81
CA THR A 472 -22.02 -21.34 -16.57
C THR A 472 -23.43 -21.94 -16.60
N SER A 473 -24.14 -21.91 -15.46
CA SER A 473 -25.51 -22.44 -15.39
C SER A 473 -26.46 -21.50 -16.12
N GLY A 474 -27.52 -22.04 -16.75
CA GLY A 474 -28.38 -21.39 -17.75
C GLY A 474 -29.15 -20.12 -17.35
N LYS A 475 -28.76 -19.46 -16.25
CA LYS A 475 -29.21 -18.13 -15.83
C LYS A 475 -28.14 -17.03 -15.97
N VAL A 476 -26.85 -17.36 -16.10
CA VAL A 476 -25.78 -16.37 -16.31
C VAL A 476 -25.15 -16.50 -17.70
N ARG A 477 -24.84 -15.35 -18.31
CA ARG A 477 -24.01 -15.23 -19.49
C ARG A 477 -22.66 -14.67 -19.05
N ALA A 478 -21.58 -15.38 -19.38
CA ALA A 478 -20.21 -14.89 -19.22
C ALA A 478 -19.60 -14.63 -20.59
N HIS A 479 -18.93 -13.49 -20.74
CA HIS A 479 -18.18 -13.14 -21.95
C HIS A 479 -16.79 -12.65 -21.55
N ALA A 480 -15.79 -12.96 -22.37
CA ALA A 480 -14.49 -12.30 -22.25
C ALA A 480 -14.62 -10.87 -22.76
N PHE A 481 -14.11 -9.92 -21.99
CA PHE A 481 -14.10 -8.51 -22.38
C PHE A 481 -13.10 -8.28 -23.51
N ASP A 482 -13.44 -7.43 -24.49
CA ASP A 482 -12.54 -7.11 -25.59
C ASP A 482 -12.55 -5.63 -25.98
N ILE A 483 -11.38 -5.14 -26.44
CA ILE A 483 -11.26 -3.80 -27.03
C ILE A 483 -10.82 -3.96 -28.48
N ASN A 484 -11.65 -3.45 -29.38
CA ASN A 484 -11.54 -3.54 -30.82
C ASN A 484 -11.41 -5.00 -31.30
N GLY A 485 -11.98 -5.98 -30.60
CA GLY A 485 -11.85 -7.41 -30.92
C GLY A 485 -10.56 -8.06 -30.40
N TRP A 486 -9.75 -7.33 -29.64
CA TRP A 486 -8.62 -7.90 -28.89
C TRP A 486 -9.12 -8.30 -27.51
N GLY A 487 -9.17 -9.60 -27.21
CA GLY A 487 -9.65 -10.09 -25.92
C GLY A 487 -8.69 -9.75 -24.78
N SER A 488 -9.27 -9.39 -23.63
CA SER A 488 -8.59 -9.31 -22.35
C SER A 488 -8.13 -10.69 -21.91
N SER A 489 -7.06 -10.73 -21.13
CA SER A 489 -6.56 -11.96 -20.55
C SER A 489 -7.36 -12.50 -19.38
N ASP A 490 -8.17 -11.66 -18.74
CA ASP A 490 -8.65 -11.90 -17.37
C ASP A 490 -9.93 -11.15 -17.00
N ILE A 491 -10.33 -10.10 -17.72
CA ILE A 491 -11.60 -9.39 -17.45
C ILE A 491 -12.77 -10.21 -18.01
N ILE A 492 -13.76 -10.47 -17.14
CA ILE A 492 -14.97 -11.21 -17.49
C ILE A 492 -16.19 -10.32 -17.29
N ARG A 493 -17.07 -10.29 -18.29
CA ARG A 493 -18.38 -9.64 -18.20
C ARG A 493 -19.47 -10.66 -17.92
N PHE A 494 -20.23 -10.44 -16.85
CA PHE A 494 -21.41 -11.22 -16.47
C PHE A 494 -22.70 -10.45 -16.76
N ALA A 495 -23.71 -11.17 -17.21
CA ALA A 495 -25.08 -10.66 -17.35
C ALA A 495 -26.08 -11.79 -17.11
N GLU A 496 -27.32 -11.47 -16.76
CA GLU A 496 -28.39 -12.46 -16.69
C GLU A 496 -28.81 -12.94 -18.10
N VAL A 497 -29.21 -14.20 -18.23
CA VAL A 497 -29.67 -14.79 -19.51
C VAL A 497 -31.02 -14.22 -19.94
N ASP A 498 -31.93 -14.04 -18.98
CA ASP A 498 -33.27 -13.47 -19.19
C ASP A 498 -33.67 -12.67 -17.94
N ASP A 499 -33.49 -11.35 -18.03
CA ASP A 499 -33.86 -10.36 -17.02
C ASP A 499 -35.31 -9.86 -17.18
N GLY A 500 -36.08 -10.49 -18.07
CA GLY A 500 -37.45 -10.10 -18.40
C GLY A 500 -37.56 -8.82 -19.23
N GLN A 501 -36.45 -8.22 -19.64
CA GLN A 501 -36.41 -7.04 -20.51
C GLN A 501 -36.26 -7.47 -21.99
N TYR A 502 -36.70 -6.64 -22.94
CA TYR A 502 -36.58 -6.91 -24.39
C TYR A 502 -35.77 -5.82 -25.10
N ASN A 503 -34.85 -5.18 -24.39
CA ASN A 503 -33.98 -4.16 -24.95
C ASN A 503 -32.73 -4.83 -25.55
N PHE A 504 -32.37 -4.41 -26.76
CA PHE A 504 -31.19 -4.89 -27.47
C PHE A 504 -30.37 -3.71 -27.99
N GLU A 505 -29.07 -3.73 -27.73
CA GLU A 505 -28.09 -2.82 -28.31
C GLU A 505 -27.17 -3.65 -29.22
N ASN A 506 -27.08 -3.30 -30.51
CA ASN A 506 -26.27 -4.03 -31.50
C ASN A 506 -26.41 -5.57 -31.46
N ASN A 507 -27.66 -6.07 -31.46
CA ASN A 507 -28.05 -7.48 -31.36
C ASN A 507 -27.62 -8.20 -30.07
N ARG A 508 -27.27 -7.45 -29.02
CA ARG A 508 -26.95 -7.96 -27.69
C ARG A 508 -28.03 -7.52 -26.73
N ARG A 509 -28.48 -8.42 -25.86
CA ARG A 509 -29.46 -8.11 -24.82
C ARG A 509 -28.85 -7.10 -23.84
N ASP A 510 -29.45 -5.92 -23.80
CA ASP A 510 -29.14 -4.85 -22.86
C ASP A 510 -29.80 -5.14 -21.50
N GLY A 511 -29.23 -4.60 -20.43
CA GLY A 511 -29.60 -4.88 -19.05
C GLY A 511 -28.38 -4.85 -18.13
N THR A 512 -28.52 -5.35 -16.89
CA THR A 512 -27.43 -5.30 -15.91
C THR A 512 -26.20 -6.06 -16.39
N GLN A 513 -25.07 -5.34 -16.45
CA GLN A 513 -23.74 -5.88 -16.74
C GLN A 513 -22.88 -5.80 -15.48
N ILE A 514 -22.09 -6.83 -15.22
CA ILE A 514 -21.12 -6.83 -14.12
C ILE A 514 -19.76 -7.18 -14.71
N LEU A 515 -18.80 -6.24 -14.64
CA LEU A 515 -17.41 -6.51 -14.97
C LEU A 515 -16.70 -7.06 -13.73
N TYR A 516 -16.09 -8.22 -13.87
CA TYR A 516 -15.09 -8.73 -12.95
C TYR A 516 -13.71 -8.37 -13.47
N ILE A 517 -12.99 -7.55 -12.70
CA ILE A 517 -11.64 -7.08 -13.00
C ILE A 517 -10.72 -7.56 -11.87
N PRO A 518 -10.01 -8.69 -12.06
CA PRO A 518 -9.05 -9.19 -11.06
C PRO A 518 -8.06 -8.11 -10.63
N GLY A 519 -7.83 -7.99 -9.32
CA GLY A 519 -6.92 -7.00 -8.75
C GLY A 519 -7.45 -5.56 -8.67
N ASN A 520 -8.69 -5.29 -9.12
CA ASN A 520 -9.35 -4.01 -8.89
C ASN A 520 -10.03 -3.97 -7.51
N THR A 521 -10.13 -2.78 -6.90
CA THR A 521 -10.87 -2.56 -5.64
C THR A 521 -11.91 -1.48 -5.85
N PRO A 522 -13.22 -1.81 -5.86
CA PRO A 522 -13.78 -3.16 -5.78
C PRO A 522 -13.56 -4.02 -7.04
N ALA A 523 -13.51 -5.36 -6.91
CA ALA A 523 -13.23 -6.27 -8.03
C ALA A 523 -14.41 -6.42 -9.01
N PHE A 524 -15.64 -6.21 -8.53
CA PHE A 524 -16.86 -6.27 -9.32
C PHE A 524 -17.42 -4.86 -9.52
N LEU A 525 -17.60 -4.46 -10.78
CA LEU A 525 -18.24 -3.19 -11.16
C LEU A 525 -19.57 -3.45 -11.88
N ARG A 526 -20.64 -2.80 -11.42
CA ARG A 526 -22.02 -3.01 -11.87
C ARG A 526 -22.49 -1.87 -12.77
N PHE A 527 -23.09 -2.19 -13.91
CA PHE A 527 -23.67 -1.22 -14.82
C PHE A 527 -25.11 -1.59 -15.11
N ASP A 528 -26.02 -0.62 -15.12
CA ASP A 528 -27.44 -0.87 -15.40
C ASP A 528 -27.71 -1.17 -16.88
N SER A 529 -26.78 -0.85 -17.78
CA SER A 529 -26.87 -1.11 -19.23
C SER A 529 -25.50 -1.26 -19.89
N LEU A 530 -25.48 -1.76 -21.13
CA LEU A 530 -24.30 -1.82 -22.00
C LEU A 530 -23.71 -0.42 -22.24
N GLN A 531 -24.55 0.56 -22.55
CA GLN A 531 -24.12 1.95 -22.75
C GLN A 531 -23.40 2.52 -21.53
N LYS A 532 -23.88 2.22 -20.31
CA LYS A 532 -23.25 2.71 -19.07
C LYS A 532 -21.86 2.09 -18.87
N MET A 533 -21.71 0.82 -19.23
CA MET A 533 -20.40 0.16 -19.23
C MET A 533 -19.47 0.79 -20.28
N ASP A 534 -19.96 1.06 -21.49
CA ASP A 534 -19.17 1.69 -22.56
C ASP A 534 -18.71 3.10 -22.19
N ASP A 535 -19.60 3.90 -21.60
CA ASP A 535 -19.29 5.23 -21.10
C ASP A 535 -18.19 5.18 -20.03
N TRP A 536 -18.27 4.19 -19.12
CA TRP A 536 -17.24 3.98 -18.10
C TRP A 536 -15.88 3.61 -18.70
N VAL A 537 -15.84 2.75 -19.73
CA VAL A 537 -14.59 2.40 -20.45
C VAL A 537 -13.97 3.64 -21.10
N VAL A 538 -14.79 4.48 -21.73
CA VAL A 538 -14.35 5.75 -22.32
C VAL A 538 -13.78 6.69 -21.24
N ASP A 539 -14.41 6.75 -20.07
CA ASP A 539 -13.92 7.56 -18.96
C ASP A 539 -12.60 7.03 -18.38
N GLN A 540 -12.40 5.71 -18.32
CA GLN A 540 -11.09 5.14 -18.01
C GLN A 540 -10.05 5.50 -19.07
N ALA A 541 -10.44 5.48 -20.35
CA ALA A 541 -9.55 5.82 -21.44
C ALA A 541 -9.12 7.29 -21.43
N LYS A 542 -9.93 8.24 -20.94
CA LYS A 542 -9.57 9.67 -20.92
C LYS A 542 -8.36 9.99 -20.05
N ASP A 543 -8.21 9.32 -18.90
CA ASP A 543 -7.10 9.52 -17.98
C ASP A 543 -5.90 8.61 -18.36
N PRO A 544 -4.68 9.15 -18.56
CA PRO A 544 -3.53 8.34 -18.97
C PRO A 544 -3.18 7.18 -18.02
N LYS A 545 -3.32 7.38 -16.70
CA LYS A 545 -3.01 6.34 -15.71
C LYS A 545 -4.11 5.28 -15.69
N LYS A 546 -5.38 5.67 -15.77
CA LYS A 546 -6.51 4.72 -15.84
C LYS A 546 -6.52 3.94 -17.15
N ARG A 547 -6.16 4.58 -18.26
CA ARG A 547 -5.97 3.94 -19.58
C ARG A 547 -4.90 2.87 -19.53
N GLU A 548 -3.72 3.19 -19.01
CA GLU A 548 -2.62 2.22 -18.87
C GLU A 548 -3.03 1.04 -17.96
N ARG A 549 -3.76 1.31 -16.87
CA ARG A 549 -4.30 0.26 -16.00
C ARG A 549 -5.24 -0.68 -16.74
N LEU A 550 -6.20 -0.16 -17.50
CA LEU A 550 -7.12 -0.98 -18.29
C LEU A 550 -6.37 -1.76 -19.39
N ALA A 551 -5.44 -1.11 -20.10
CA ALA A 551 -4.59 -1.75 -21.11
C ALA A 551 -3.72 -2.88 -20.52
N SER A 552 -3.37 -2.80 -19.23
CA SER A 552 -2.59 -3.84 -18.53
C SER A 552 -3.34 -5.16 -18.34
N HIS A 553 -4.62 -5.26 -18.71
CA HIS A 553 -5.37 -6.52 -18.78
C HIS A 553 -5.31 -7.20 -20.15
N PHE A 554 -4.43 -6.74 -21.04
CA PHE A 554 -4.22 -7.28 -22.38
C PHE A 554 -2.74 -7.69 -22.57
N SER A 555 -2.48 -8.72 -23.37
CA SER A 555 -1.11 -9.11 -23.73
C SER A 555 -0.37 -7.97 -24.45
N LEU A 556 0.94 -7.85 -24.26
CA LEU A 556 1.81 -6.89 -24.95
C LEU A 556 1.62 -6.95 -26.47
N TYR A 557 1.44 -8.16 -27.01
CA TYR A 557 1.15 -8.37 -28.42
C TYR A 557 -0.14 -7.66 -28.88
N ASN A 558 -1.22 -7.77 -28.12
CA ASN A 558 -2.51 -7.15 -28.45
C ASN A 558 -2.52 -5.62 -28.24
N ARG A 559 -1.62 -5.10 -27.38
CA ARG A 559 -1.50 -3.67 -27.12
C ARG A 559 -0.87 -2.92 -28.28
N GLN A 560 0.07 -3.54 -28.98
CA GLN A 560 0.82 -2.96 -30.09
C GLN A 560 -0.03 -2.84 -31.37
N ASP A 561 0.25 -1.80 -32.15
CA ASP A 561 -0.24 -1.67 -33.52
C ASP A 561 0.50 -2.64 -34.45
N GLY A 562 -0.20 -3.20 -35.45
CA GLY A 562 0.48 -3.91 -36.56
C GLY A 562 0.42 -5.44 -36.55
N GLY A 563 -0.73 -6.04 -36.21
CA GLY A 563 -1.01 -7.45 -36.50
C GLY A 563 -1.14 -7.77 -38.01
N ILE A 564 -1.50 -9.03 -38.36
CA ILE A 564 -1.55 -9.61 -39.72
C ILE A 564 -2.38 -8.81 -40.76
N PHE A 565 -3.07 -7.73 -40.38
CA PHE A 565 -3.87 -6.89 -41.28
C PHE A 565 -3.72 -5.37 -41.05
N GLY A 566 -2.68 -4.90 -40.34
CA GLY A 566 -2.48 -3.47 -40.09
C GLY A 566 -3.54 -2.84 -39.17
N LYS A 567 -4.11 -3.65 -38.27
CA LYS A 567 -5.14 -3.24 -37.30
C LYS A 567 -4.50 -2.50 -36.12
N PHE A 568 -5.19 -1.46 -35.63
CA PHE A 568 -4.84 -0.77 -34.38
C PHE A 568 -4.95 -1.69 -33.16
N GLY A 569 -3.94 -1.64 -32.31
CA GLY A 569 -3.87 -2.36 -31.03
C GLY A 569 -4.78 -1.73 -29.97
N VAL A 570 -4.78 -2.33 -28.77
CA VAL A 570 -5.59 -1.85 -27.64
C VAL A 570 -5.21 -0.42 -27.23
N ASP A 571 -3.91 -0.09 -27.19
CA ASP A 571 -3.45 1.23 -26.74
C ASP A 571 -3.95 2.35 -27.68
N ALA A 572 -3.86 2.12 -28.99
CA ALA A 572 -4.37 3.03 -30.00
C ALA A 572 -5.90 3.11 -29.99
N ALA A 573 -6.60 1.97 -29.84
CA ALA A 573 -8.06 1.93 -29.76
C ALA A 573 -8.60 2.73 -28.56
N LEU A 574 -7.99 2.56 -27.38
CA LEU A 574 -8.33 3.35 -26.19
C LEU A 574 -8.00 4.84 -26.40
N GLY A 575 -6.91 5.19 -27.08
CA GLY A 575 -6.62 6.57 -27.46
C GLY A 575 -7.67 7.19 -28.39
N HIS A 576 -8.19 6.43 -29.33
CA HIS A 576 -9.27 6.87 -30.21
C HIS A 576 -10.62 7.01 -29.49
N LEU A 577 -10.94 6.10 -28.55
CA LEU A 577 -12.12 6.22 -27.67
C LEU A 577 -12.03 7.47 -26.79
N ALA A 578 -10.87 7.71 -26.16
CA ALA A 578 -10.64 8.86 -25.29
C ALA A 578 -10.81 10.22 -26.00
N SER A 579 -10.45 10.27 -27.28
CA SER A 579 -10.58 11.46 -28.12
C SER A 579 -11.95 11.63 -28.77
N GLY A 580 -12.86 10.65 -28.61
CA GLY A 580 -14.17 10.64 -29.26
C GLY A 580 -14.11 10.42 -30.77
N ASN A 581 -12.95 9.99 -31.30
CA ASN A 581 -12.73 9.79 -32.73
C ASN A 581 -13.34 8.48 -33.24
N TRP A 582 -13.50 7.50 -32.36
CA TRP A 582 -14.13 6.22 -32.66
C TRP A 582 -15.41 6.05 -31.86
N ASP A 583 -16.37 5.36 -32.46
CA ASP A 583 -17.62 5.02 -31.82
C ASP A 583 -17.39 4.11 -30.61
N ASN A 584 -17.99 4.47 -29.48
CA ASN A 584 -17.93 3.72 -28.23
C ASN A 584 -19.10 2.74 -28.07
N ALA A 585 -20.09 2.74 -28.95
CA ALA A 585 -21.23 1.83 -28.84
C ALA A 585 -20.78 0.35 -28.80
N GLU A 586 -21.37 -0.40 -27.87
CA GLU A 586 -21.15 -1.83 -27.66
C GLU A 586 -21.16 -2.58 -29.00
N GLY A 587 -20.12 -3.36 -29.25
CA GLY A 587 -19.97 -4.17 -30.44
C GLY A 587 -19.30 -3.50 -31.62
N ASN A 588 -19.02 -2.19 -31.56
CA ASN A 588 -18.24 -1.49 -32.57
C ASN A 588 -16.76 -1.45 -32.19
N THR A 589 -16.45 -0.83 -31.06
CA THR A 589 -15.07 -0.79 -30.51
C THR A 589 -14.98 -1.54 -29.19
N ILE A 590 -15.92 -1.39 -28.26
CA ILE A 590 -15.93 -2.12 -27.00
C ILE A 590 -16.72 -3.41 -27.19
N ASP A 591 -16.25 -4.55 -26.65
CA ASP A 591 -16.88 -5.88 -26.76
C ASP A 591 -17.28 -6.26 -28.20
N ARG A 592 -16.41 -5.92 -29.15
CA ARG A 592 -16.61 -6.12 -30.59
C ARG A 592 -16.70 -7.59 -30.96
N ALA A 593 -15.84 -8.43 -30.39
CA ALA A 593 -15.82 -9.86 -30.68
C ALA A 593 -16.92 -10.63 -29.92
N ASN A 594 -17.36 -10.12 -28.76
CA ASN A 594 -18.44 -10.70 -27.94
C ASN A 594 -18.22 -12.20 -27.66
N ILE A 595 -17.03 -12.53 -27.13
CA ILE A 595 -16.57 -13.90 -26.98
C ILE A 595 -17.33 -14.56 -25.82
N LYS A 596 -18.34 -15.38 -26.13
CA LYS A 596 -19.13 -16.10 -25.13
C LYS A 596 -18.35 -17.25 -24.50
N ILE A 597 -18.41 -17.33 -23.17
CA ILE A 597 -17.81 -18.41 -22.38
C ILE A 597 -18.92 -19.40 -21.98
N ALA A 598 -18.99 -20.53 -22.68
CA ALA A 598 -19.98 -21.58 -22.44
C ALA A 598 -19.53 -22.65 -21.43
N GLY A 599 -18.23 -22.77 -21.17
CA GLY A 599 -17.64 -23.72 -20.23
C GLY A 599 -17.45 -23.14 -18.83
N ASP A 600 -16.54 -23.75 -18.06
CA ASP A 600 -16.05 -23.20 -16.79
C ASP A 600 -15.27 -21.91 -17.06
N VAL A 601 -15.67 -20.81 -16.40
CA VAL A 601 -15.06 -19.48 -16.60
C VAL A 601 -13.58 -19.49 -16.24
N PHE A 602 -13.20 -20.23 -15.20
CA PHE A 602 -11.82 -20.25 -14.70
C PHE A 602 -10.91 -21.10 -15.59
N SER A 603 -11.44 -22.15 -16.23
CA SER A 603 -10.73 -22.84 -17.32
C SER A 603 -10.42 -21.87 -18.46
N HIS A 604 -11.38 -21.05 -18.89
CA HIS A 604 -11.15 -20.05 -19.92
C HIS A 604 -10.11 -19.01 -19.49
N MET A 605 -10.21 -18.46 -18.27
CA MET A 605 -9.22 -17.53 -17.73
C MET A 605 -7.82 -18.15 -17.64
N THR A 606 -7.72 -19.43 -17.26
CA THR A 606 -6.45 -20.17 -17.20
C THR A 606 -5.83 -20.32 -18.59
N GLU A 607 -6.64 -20.63 -19.61
CA GLU A 607 -6.19 -20.69 -21.00
C GLU A 607 -5.72 -19.32 -21.52
N GLN A 608 -6.43 -18.24 -21.20
CA GLN A 608 -6.03 -16.88 -21.56
C GLN A 608 -4.76 -16.43 -20.83
N ALA A 609 -4.60 -16.75 -19.54
CA ALA A 609 -3.39 -16.49 -18.77
C ALA A 609 -2.19 -17.24 -19.36
N LYS A 610 -2.36 -18.51 -19.77
CA LYS A 610 -1.34 -19.26 -20.50
C LYS A 610 -0.96 -18.59 -21.81
N ALA A 611 -1.95 -18.28 -22.65
CA ALA A 611 -1.71 -17.66 -23.95
C ALA A 611 -1.01 -16.30 -23.80
N ARG A 612 -1.40 -15.50 -22.81
CA ARG A 612 -0.75 -14.24 -22.47
C ARG A 612 0.70 -14.45 -22.08
N MET A 613 0.99 -15.32 -21.11
CA MET A 613 2.36 -15.55 -20.63
C MET A 613 3.28 -16.01 -21.77
N THR A 614 2.81 -16.88 -22.67
CA THR A 614 3.57 -17.28 -23.85
C THR A 614 3.82 -16.12 -24.82
N ARG A 615 2.79 -15.31 -25.14
CA ARG A 615 2.91 -14.18 -26.10
C ARG A 615 3.76 -13.04 -25.56
N ASP A 616 3.63 -12.73 -24.28
CA ASP A 616 4.37 -11.67 -23.63
C ASP A 616 5.85 -12.06 -23.51
N ALA A 617 6.14 -13.32 -23.14
CA ALA A 617 7.51 -13.84 -23.19
C ALA A 617 8.09 -13.82 -24.61
N ASP A 618 7.31 -14.19 -25.63
CA ASP A 618 7.75 -14.14 -27.03
C ASP A 618 8.07 -12.72 -27.49
N THR A 619 7.19 -11.76 -27.15
CA THR A 619 7.33 -10.35 -27.51
C THR A 619 8.53 -9.71 -26.80
N ALA A 620 8.68 -9.96 -25.50
CA ALA A 620 9.75 -9.39 -24.68
C ALA A 620 11.13 -9.96 -25.02
N ILE A 621 11.25 -11.26 -25.26
CA ILE A 621 12.54 -11.92 -25.52
C ILE A 621 13.01 -11.70 -26.97
N LYS A 622 12.10 -11.67 -27.97
CA LYS A 622 12.48 -11.51 -29.40
C LYS A 622 12.75 -10.06 -29.81
N SER A 623 12.18 -9.06 -29.15
CA SER A 623 12.18 -7.68 -29.66
C SER A 623 13.54 -6.99 -29.47
N SER A 624 14.23 -6.69 -30.57
CA SER A 624 15.49 -5.93 -30.61
C SER A 624 15.31 -4.39 -30.68
N SER A 625 14.08 -3.86 -30.64
CA SER A 625 13.80 -2.41 -30.71
C SER A 625 13.85 -1.71 -29.35
N GLU A 626 14.46 -0.51 -29.31
CA GLU A 626 14.61 0.36 -28.12
C GLU A 626 13.29 0.59 -27.34
N VAL A 627 12.16 0.76 -28.03
CA VAL A 627 10.86 1.11 -27.38
C VAL A 627 10.28 -0.04 -26.56
N THR A 628 10.54 -1.30 -26.93
CA THR A 628 10.06 -2.50 -26.22
C THR A 628 11.04 -2.98 -25.15
N ARG A 629 12.32 -2.56 -25.25
CA ARG A 629 13.34 -2.77 -24.21
C ARG A 629 13.01 -1.97 -22.94
N ASP A 630 12.55 -0.72 -23.05
CA ASP A 630 12.14 0.08 -21.88
C ASP A 630 10.88 -0.47 -21.18
N THR A 631 9.99 -1.17 -21.90
CA THR A 631 8.82 -1.84 -21.32
C THR A 631 9.20 -3.02 -20.42
N TRP A 632 10.32 -3.68 -20.68
CA TRP A 632 10.85 -4.71 -19.78
C TRP A 632 11.76 -4.11 -18.68
N LEU A 633 12.43 -3.00 -18.97
CA LEU A 633 13.48 -2.44 -18.10
C LEU A 633 13.00 -1.41 -17.09
N ASN A 634 11.87 -0.74 -17.33
CA ASN A 634 11.14 -0.04 -16.27
C ASN A 634 10.18 -0.99 -15.53
N ASP A 635 10.03 -2.22 -16.01
CA ASP A 635 8.92 -3.08 -15.65
C ASP A 635 9.33 -4.57 -15.66
N ILE A 636 10.41 -4.88 -14.93
CA ILE A 636 10.49 -6.20 -14.27
C ILE A 636 9.26 -6.36 -13.36
N SER A 637 8.63 -5.26 -12.94
CA SER A 637 7.26 -5.15 -12.40
C SER A 637 6.11 -5.29 -13.41
N ALA A 638 6.30 -5.36 -14.73
CA ALA A 638 5.25 -5.80 -15.66
C ALA A 638 5.25 -7.30 -15.79
N ALA A 639 6.40 -7.98 -15.81
CA ALA A 639 6.39 -9.43 -15.61
C ALA A 639 5.98 -9.72 -14.15
N ALA A 640 6.65 -9.22 -13.13
CA ALA A 640 6.30 -9.48 -11.73
C ALA A 640 4.95 -8.86 -11.29
N GLY A 641 4.41 -7.87 -12.00
CA GLY A 641 3.11 -7.25 -11.73
C GLY A 641 2.02 -7.59 -12.74
N LEU A 642 2.29 -8.20 -13.90
CA LEU A 642 1.28 -9.05 -14.58
C LEU A 642 1.16 -10.38 -13.84
N LEU A 643 2.28 -10.98 -13.44
CA LEU A 643 2.34 -12.29 -12.80
C LEU A 643 1.97 -12.17 -11.30
N GLY A 644 2.19 -11.01 -10.68
CA GLY A 644 1.70 -10.65 -9.33
C GLY A 644 0.22 -10.21 -9.30
N LYS A 645 -0.31 -9.64 -10.40
CA LYS A 645 -1.77 -9.45 -10.60
C LYS A 645 -2.49 -10.73 -11.01
N LEU A 646 -1.73 -11.77 -11.38
CA LEU A 646 -2.18 -13.11 -11.71
C LEU A 646 -1.79 -14.13 -10.64
N ALA A 647 -1.43 -13.67 -9.44
CA ALA A 647 -1.38 -14.48 -8.23
C ALA A 647 -2.65 -14.19 -7.42
N PRO A 648 -3.73 -14.99 -7.59
CA PRO A 648 -4.91 -14.93 -6.71
C PRO A 648 -4.57 -15.08 -5.24
N LEU A 649 -3.40 -15.67 -5.00
CA LEU A 649 -2.85 -16.07 -3.74
C LEU A 649 -1.50 -15.36 -3.68
N GLY A 650 -1.52 -14.12 -3.18
CA GLY A 650 -0.32 -13.33 -2.95
C GLY A 650 0.71 -14.20 -2.24
N ALA A 651 1.72 -14.64 -2.97
CA ALA A 651 2.73 -15.51 -2.42
C ALA A 651 3.68 -14.63 -1.58
N PRO A 652 3.82 -14.91 -0.30
CA PRO A 652 4.73 -14.21 0.60
C PRO A 652 6.19 -14.64 0.43
N ALA A 653 6.47 -15.55 -0.51
CA ALA A 653 7.81 -15.86 -1.00
C ALA A 653 8.33 -14.83 -2.04
N ALA A 654 7.46 -14.02 -2.65
CA ALA A 654 7.85 -13.05 -3.67
C ALA A 654 8.27 -11.70 -3.07
N VAL A 655 9.21 -11.68 -2.12
CA VAL A 655 9.77 -10.41 -1.65
C VAL A 655 10.85 -9.86 -2.59
N ALA A 656 10.50 -9.77 -3.87
CA ALA A 656 11.30 -9.15 -4.92
C ALA A 656 10.46 -8.34 -5.93
N ALA A 657 9.12 -8.36 -5.84
CA ALA A 657 8.25 -7.55 -6.70
C ALA A 657 7.77 -6.30 -5.95
N VAL A 658 8.63 -5.29 -5.83
CA VAL A 658 8.24 -3.98 -5.29
C VAL A 658 7.73 -3.10 -6.44
N GLY A 659 6.46 -2.68 -6.35
CA GLY A 659 6.12 -1.28 -6.59
C GLY A 659 5.40 -0.89 -7.87
N VAL A 660 4.13 -1.30 -8.06
CA VAL A 660 3.07 -0.39 -8.57
C VAL A 660 1.75 -0.72 -7.85
N GLY A 661 1.64 -0.25 -6.61
CA GLY A 661 0.40 -0.34 -5.83
C GLY A 661 -0.61 0.69 -6.30
N ILE A 662 -1.82 0.22 -6.61
CA ILE A 662 -3.01 1.06 -6.76
C ILE A 662 -3.55 1.30 -5.34
N THR A 663 -3.55 2.55 -4.87
CA THR A 663 -4.52 3.02 -3.87
C THR A 663 -4.93 4.45 -4.18
N GLU A 664 -6.23 4.65 -4.38
CA GLU A 664 -6.99 5.59 -3.55
C GLU A 664 -8.10 4.74 -2.91
N THR A 665 -8.07 4.68 -1.57
CA THR A 665 -9.11 4.09 -0.70
C THR A 665 -9.17 2.55 -0.59
N ALA A 666 -8.49 1.97 0.42
CA ALA A 666 -9.02 0.89 1.28
C ALA A 666 -8.01 0.51 2.39
N LEU A 667 -8.40 0.79 3.64
CA LEU A 667 -7.76 0.32 4.87
C LEU A 667 -7.77 -1.21 4.92
N GLY A 668 -6.59 -1.84 4.85
CA GLY A 668 -6.41 -3.27 5.12
C GLY A 668 -5.22 -3.96 4.46
N ALA A 669 -4.69 -3.44 3.35
CA ALA A 669 -3.59 -4.07 2.60
C ALA A 669 -2.25 -3.31 2.62
N GLU A 670 -2.22 -2.14 3.28
CA GLU A 670 -1.12 -1.16 3.18
C GLU A 670 0.25 -1.78 3.52
N LYS A 671 0.37 -2.66 4.53
CA LYS A 671 1.65 -3.27 4.91
C LYS A 671 2.29 -4.20 3.86
N SER A 672 1.53 -4.78 2.93
CA SER A 672 2.08 -5.68 1.90
C SER A 672 2.90 -4.92 0.84
N ALA A 673 2.52 -3.67 0.55
CA ALA A 673 3.16 -2.81 -0.44
C ALA A 673 4.04 -1.71 0.20
N SER A 674 3.69 -1.23 1.41
CA SER A 674 4.36 -0.12 2.09
C SER A 674 5.19 -0.53 3.31
N GLY A 675 5.31 -1.83 3.64
CA GLY A 675 6.18 -2.26 4.72
C GLY A 675 7.62 -1.85 4.46
N ASP A 676 8.25 -1.17 5.43
CA ASP A 676 9.61 -0.64 5.32
C ASP A 676 10.63 -1.76 5.12
N THR A 677 10.32 -2.95 5.64
CA THR A 677 11.14 -4.15 5.52
C THR A 677 10.49 -5.25 4.67
N LYS A 678 11.34 -6.11 4.11
CA LYS A 678 10.95 -7.35 3.41
C LYS A 678 10.10 -8.29 4.30
N ALA A 679 10.37 -8.30 5.60
CA ALA A 679 9.62 -9.11 6.57
C ALA A 679 8.20 -8.60 6.79
N GLU A 680 8.01 -7.28 6.94
CA GLU A 680 6.68 -6.68 7.12
C GLU A 680 5.79 -6.84 5.89
N ARG A 681 6.36 -6.73 4.69
CA ARG A 681 5.62 -6.98 3.45
C ARG A 681 5.14 -8.43 3.35
N SER A 682 5.99 -9.38 3.72
CA SER A 682 5.66 -10.82 3.76
C SER A 682 4.59 -11.13 4.81
N ASP A 683 4.70 -10.58 6.02
CA ASP A 683 3.69 -10.72 7.08
C ASP A 683 2.32 -10.15 6.67
N GLY A 684 2.30 -8.96 6.07
CA GLY A 684 1.08 -8.34 5.56
C GLY A 684 0.40 -9.20 4.48
N ALA A 685 1.18 -9.76 3.54
CA ALA A 685 0.66 -10.64 2.51
C ALA A 685 0.05 -11.93 3.08
N TRP A 686 0.70 -12.56 4.06
CA TRP A 686 0.16 -13.75 4.73
C TRP A 686 -1.12 -13.47 5.51
N LYS A 687 -1.21 -12.33 6.20
CA LYS A 687 -2.43 -11.96 6.93
C LYS A 687 -3.62 -11.77 5.98
N ALA A 688 -3.40 -11.13 4.83
CA ALA A 688 -4.42 -11.02 3.79
C ALA A 688 -4.83 -12.41 3.26
N PHE A 689 -3.85 -13.29 3.02
CA PHE A 689 -4.09 -14.67 2.59
C PHE A 689 -4.87 -15.48 3.64
N ASP A 690 -4.54 -15.39 4.92
CA ASP A 690 -5.29 -16.02 6.01
C ASP A 690 -6.72 -15.48 6.11
N GLY A 691 -6.92 -14.18 5.86
CA GLY A 691 -8.26 -13.59 5.69
C GLY A 691 -9.06 -14.24 4.56
N THR A 692 -8.41 -14.55 3.44
CA THR A 692 -9.00 -15.31 2.33
C THR A 692 -9.34 -16.74 2.75
N LEU A 693 -8.41 -17.45 3.40
CA LEU A 693 -8.65 -18.80 3.92
C LEU A 693 -9.85 -18.85 4.87
N ASN A 694 -9.98 -17.87 5.75
CA ASN A 694 -11.11 -17.74 6.68
C ASN A 694 -12.42 -17.50 5.93
N THR A 695 -12.42 -16.62 4.92
CA THR A 695 -13.61 -16.32 4.11
C THR A 695 -14.11 -17.54 3.32
N LEU A 696 -13.20 -18.38 2.85
CA LEU A 696 -13.52 -19.54 2.03
C LEU A 696 -13.89 -20.77 2.87
N PHE A 697 -13.13 -21.07 3.92
CA PHE A 697 -13.16 -22.40 4.56
C PHE A 697 -13.74 -22.42 5.98
N SER A 698 -13.97 -21.27 6.63
CA SER A 698 -14.54 -21.22 7.98
C SER A 698 -16.05 -21.00 7.97
N ALA A 699 -16.78 -21.79 8.76
CA ALA A 699 -18.20 -21.60 8.99
C ALA A 699 -18.48 -20.33 9.80
N GLY A 700 -19.51 -19.57 9.43
CA GLY A 700 -19.98 -18.44 10.26
C GLY A 700 -19.00 -17.27 10.35
N ALA A 701 -18.15 -17.06 9.35
CA ALA A 701 -17.23 -15.93 9.21
C ALA A 701 -17.93 -14.55 9.05
N SER A 702 -19.11 -14.37 9.68
CA SER A 702 -19.96 -13.18 9.74
C SER A 702 -19.99 -12.54 11.14
N GLY A 703 -19.43 -13.19 12.16
CA GLY A 703 -19.04 -12.51 13.40
C GLY A 703 -17.70 -11.81 13.21
N ARG A 704 -17.43 -10.73 13.96
CA ARG A 704 -16.04 -10.28 14.18
C ARG A 704 -15.23 -11.53 14.47
N VAL A 705 -14.31 -11.88 13.58
CA VAL A 705 -13.23 -12.76 13.96
C VAL A 705 -12.46 -11.92 14.96
N GLU A 706 -12.75 -12.09 16.25
CA GLU A 706 -11.75 -11.83 17.25
C GLU A 706 -10.56 -12.65 16.76
N ASP A 707 -9.50 -11.92 16.41
CA ASP A 707 -8.19 -12.51 16.43
C ASP A 707 -8.13 -13.34 17.71
N PRO A 708 -7.79 -14.65 17.68
CA PRO A 708 -7.54 -15.40 18.91
C PRO A 708 -6.43 -14.76 19.78
N PHE A 709 -5.85 -13.65 19.32
CA PHE A 709 -4.91 -12.76 20.00
C PHE A 709 -5.49 -11.38 20.41
N ILE A 710 -6.80 -11.16 20.37
CA ILE A 710 -7.49 -9.97 20.96
C ILE A 710 -8.29 -10.43 22.19
N GLU A 711 -8.17 -9.69 23.31
CA GLU A 711 -8.88 -9.99 24.57
C GLU A 711 -10.39 -9.64 24.48
N PRO A 712 -11.31 -10.47 25.02
CA PRO A 712 -12.75 -10.24 24.94
C PRO A 712 -13.27 -9.21 25.97
N GLU A 713 -14.06 -8.23 25.51
CA GLU A 713 -14.73 -7.21 26.34
C GLU A 713 -16.05 -7.70 26.95
N THR A 714 -16.37 -7.26 28.17
CA THR A 714 -17.62 -7.57 28.90
C THR A 714 -18.73 -6.52 28.65
N PRO A 715 -20.01 -6.92 28.49
CA PRO A 715 -21.08 -6.00 28.11
C PRO A 715 -21.83 -5.41 29.32
N VAL A 716 -22.18 -4.12 29.28
CA VAL A 716 -23.22 -3.55 30.16
C VAL A 716 -24.20 -2.65 29.39
N THR A 717 -25.37 -3.26 29.15
CA THR A 717 -26.77 -2.80 29.31
C THR A 717 -27.17 -1.32 29.20
N SER A 718 -28.11 -1.12 28.27
CA SER A 718 -28.95 0.04 27.94
C SER A 718 -29.96 0.51 29.00
N THR A 719 -30.33 1.80 28.98
CA THR A 719 -31.72 2.34 29.13
C THR A 719 -31.69 3.84 28.72
N GLN A 720 -32.31 4.27 27.61
CA GLN A 720 -33.70 4.80 27.46
C GLN A 720 -34.01 6.02 28.35
N GLU A 721 -34.72 7.08 27.98
CA GLU A 721 -35.52 7.45 26.80
C GLU A 721 -35.96 8.94 26.87
N LEU A 722 -36.03 9.57 25.68
CA LEU A 722 -37.12 10.44 25.15
C LEU A 722 -37.29 11.93 25.57
N PRO A 723 -37.89 12.74 24.66
CA PRO A 723 -37.68 14.17 24.38
C PRO A 723 -39.02 14.93 24.65
N PRO A 724 -39.58 15.86 23.83
CA PRO A 724 -39.07 16.86 22.88
C PRO A 724 -39.68 18.27 23.11
N ALA A 725 -39.22 19.29 22.37
CA ALA A 725 -40.03 20.39 21.80
C ALA A 725 -39.02 21.34 21.11
N GLY A 726 -39.11 21.72 19.84
CA GLY A 726 -40.29 22.04 19.05
C GLY A 726 -40.27 23.55 18.79
N GLY A 727 -40.05 23.97 17.53
CA GLY A 727 -40.22 25.35 17.12
C GLY A 727 -39.26 25.87 16.04
N GLU A 728 -39.41 25.39 14.81
CA GLU A 728 -39.35 26.30 13.64
C GLU A 728 -40.43 27.40 13.83
N PRO A 729 -40.36 28.62 13.23
CA PRO A 729 -40.25 28.74 11.77
C PRO A 729 -39.76 30.09 11.16
N ILE A 730 -39.75 30.08 9.81
CA ILE A 730 -39.92 31.19 8.82
C ILE A 730 -38.66 32.06 8.55
N ALA A 731 -37.90 31.87 7.45
CA ALA A 731 -38.18 32.01 6.01
C ALA A 731 -38.49 33.45 5.52
N GLY A 732 -37.58 34.03 4.75
CA GLY A 732 -37.87 35.26 4.00
C GLY A 732 -36.76 35.56 2.97
N PRO A 733 -37.11 36.07 1.78
CA PRO A 733 -36.71 35.39 0.55
C PRO A 733 -36.04 36.30 -0.51
N SER A 734 -35.45 35.63 -1.50
CA SER A 734 -35.51 35.97 -2.94
C SER A 734 -34.83 37.25 -3.45
N SER A 735 -33.92 37.04 -4.41
CA SER A 735 -33.97 37.49 -5.82
C SER A 735 -32.57 37.90 -6.29
N GLY A 736 -32.08 37.58 -7.48
CA GLY A 736 -32.57 36.80 -8.60
C GLY A 736 -31.79 37.16 -9.87
N ARG A 737 -31.56 36.16 -10.75
CA ARG A 737 -31.30 36.25 -12.22
C ARG A 737 -30.10 37.09 -12.72
N ALA A 738 -29.47 36.85 -13.87
CA ALA A 738 -29.58 35.86 -14.94
C ALA A 738 -28.26 35.90 -15.75
N ALA A 739 -28.07 34.86 -16.55
CA ALA A 739 -27.03 34.67 -17.56
C ALA A 739 -26.87 35.83 -18.57
N ASN A 740 -25.65 36.02 -19.08
CA ASN A 740 -25.36 35.96 -20.51
C ASN A 740 -23.85 36.10 -20.87
N THR A 741 -23.42 35.20 -21.76
CA THR A 741 -22.42 35.37 -22.86
C THR A 741 -21.02 35.91 -22.56
N VAL A 742 -20.02 35.05 -22.74
CA VAL A 742 -18.59 35.39 -22.87
C VAL A 742 -18.31 35.94 -24.28
N PRO A 743 -17.74 37.15 -24.43
CA PRO A 743 -17.05 37.58 -25.65
C PRO A 743 -15.61 37.05 -25.68
N ALA A 744 -15.12 36.70 -26.86
CA ALA A 744 -13.74 36.29 -27.11
C ALA A 744 -12.73 37.35 -26.63
N ILE A 745 -11.67 36.93 -25.94
CA ILE A 745 -10.53 37.79 -25.54
C ILE A 745 -9.35 37.54 -26.51
N PRO A 746 -8.66 38.59 -27.01
CA PRO A 746 -7.61 38.50 -28.03
C PRO A 746 -6.27 38.00 -27.46
N SER A 747 -5.51 37.29 -28.31
CA SER A 747 -4.13 36.84 -28.08
C SER A 747 -3.16 38.03 -27.94
N GLY A 748 -2.30 38.03 -26.92
CA GLY A 748 -1.26 39.05 -26.72
C GLY A 748 -0.15 38.99 -27.79
N PRO A 749 0.60 40.09 -28.02
CA PRO A 749 1.55 40.21 -29.13
C PRO A 749 2.81 39.36 -28.94
N SER A 750 3.27 38.75 -30.04
CA SER A 750 4.53 38.00 -30.16
C SER A 750 5.75 38.94 -29.98
N LEU A 751 6.76 38.52 -29.21
CA LEU A 751 8.06 39.21 -29.07
C LEU A 751 8.97 39.07 -30.30
N ILE A 752 8.61 38.20 -31.26
CA ILE A 752 9.30 38.05 -32.54
C ILE A 752 8.42 38.66 -33.63
N LYS A 753 8.99 39.63 -34.37
CA LYS A 753 8.32 40.33 -35.47
C LYS A 753 8.33 39.44 -36.73
N MET A 754 7.35 38.56 -36.85
CA MET A 754 7.27 37.56 -37.92
C MET A 754 7.15 38.21 -39.30
N SER A 755 6.59 39.43 -39.41
CA SER A 755 6.49 40.14 -40.69
C SER A 755 7.85 40.29 -41.40
N ASP A 756 8.95 40.34 -40.64
CA ASP A 756 10.31 40.54 -41.17
C ASP A 756 10.88 39.27 -41.82
N TYR A 757 10.25 38.11 -41.60
CA TYR A 757 10.67 36.81 -42.14
C TYR A 757 9.68 36.24 -43.17
N ALA A 758 8.65 37.01 -43.54
CA ALA A 758 7.72 36.61 -44.58
C ALA A 758 8.45 36.50 -45.93
N VAL A 759 8.11 35.48 -46.72
CA VAL A 759 8.71 35.28 -48.04
C VAL A 759 8.23 36.41 -48.97
N PRO A 760 9.14 37.20 -49.57
CA PRO A 760 8.75 38.24 -50.51
C PRO A 760 7.95 37.63 -51.68
N ASP A 761 6.82 38.24 -52.02
CA ASP A 761 5.87 37.76 -53.03
C ASP A 761 5.39 36.31 -52.82
N GLY A 762 5.41 35.81 -51.58
CA GLY A 762 5.14 34.41 -51.25
C GLY A 762 3.78 33.88 -51.70
N GLU A 763 2.74 34.72 -51.79
CA GLU A 763 1.42 34.32 -52.32
C GLU A 763 1.44 34.05 -53.83
N ALA A 764 2.22 34.82 -54.60
CA ALA A 764 2.45 34.53 -56.01
C ALA A 764 3.31 33.27 -56.18
N LEU A 765 4.28 33.06 -55.28
CA LEU A 765 5.18 31.90 -55.29
C LEU A 765 4.42 30.57 -55.12
N ILE A 766 3.43 30.51 -54.22
CA ILE A 766 2.64 29.29 -53.95
C ILE A 766 1.38 29.14 -54.81
N SER A 767 1.10 30.09 -55.71
CA SER A 767 -0.14 30.12 -56.50
C SER A 767 -0.33 28.89 -57.42
N ASP A 768 0.76 28.35 -57.96
CA ASP A 768 0.76 27.15 -58.81
C ASP A 768 1.18 25.87 -58.05
N ALA A 769 1.34 25.95 -56.72
CA ALA A 769 1.85 24.86 -55.88
C ALA A 769 0.71 24.02 -55.27
N THR A 770 0.84 22.69 -55.32
CA THR A 770 -0.17 21.79 -54.72
C THR A 770 -0.08 21.81 -53.20
N ARG A 771 -1.21 22.12 -52.54
CA ARG A 771 -1.38 22.15 -51.09
C ARG A 771 -1.77 20.78 -50.54
N ASN A 772 -1.14 20.32 -49.47
CA ASN A 772 -1.51 19.07 -48.80
C ASN A 772 -2.60 19.25 -47.71
N SER A 773 -3.05 18.15 -47.09
CA SER A 773 -4.08 18.14 -46.04
C SER A 773 -3.71 18.89 -44.76
N GLN A 774 -2.42 19.12 -44.50
CA GLN A 774 -1.92 19.93 -43.37
C GLN A 774 -1.68 21.40 -43.74
N GLY A 775 -1.97 21.80 -44.98
CA GLY A 775 -1.85 23.18 -45.44
C GLY A 775 -0.46 23.64 -45.90
N VAL A 776 0.46 22.70 -46.15
CA VAL A 776 1.81 22.96 -46.66
C VAL A 776 1.84 22.94 -48.18
N TYR A 777 2.52 23.93 -48.78
CA TYR A 777 2.76 24.07 -50.21
C TYR A 777 4.19 23.64 -50.55
N GLN A 778 4.34 22.74 -51.52
CA GLN A 778 5.65 22.25 -51.95
C GLN A 778 6.00 22.77 -53.34
N ILE A 779 7.16 23.42 -53.47
CA ILE A 779 7.65 23.99 -54.73
C ILE A 779 9.04 23.45 -55.02
N LYS A 780 9.27 22.99 -56.25
CA LYS A 780 10.60 22.55 -56.68
C LYS A 780 11.41 23.77 -57.13
N GLY A 781 12.48 24.08 -56.40
CA GLY A 781 13.40 25.15 -56.76
C GLY A 781 14.21 24.83 -58.02
N SER A 782 14.84 25.85 -58.60
CA SER A 782 15.67 25.76 -59.80
C SER A 782 16.90 24.83 -59.66
N ASN A 783 17.29 24.53 -58.42
CA ASN A 783 18.34 23.56 -58.07
C ASN A 783 17.82 22.11 -57.92
N GLY A 784 16.54 21.86 -58.24
CA GLY A 784 15.92 20.54 -58.16
C GLY A 784 15.45 20.12 -56.77
N LEU A 785 15.69 20.93 -55.73
CA LEU A 785 15.28 20.66 -54.35
C LEU A 785 13.89 21.21 -54.06
N TYR A 786 13.13 20.48 -53.24
CA TYR A 786 11.79 20.89 -52.85
C TYR A 786 11.83 21.81 -51.61
N ARG A 787 11.29 23.01 -51.77
CA ARG A 787 11.03 23.99 -50.70
C ARG A 787 9.59 23.85 -50.23
N ARG A 788 9.35 24.03 -48.93
CA ARG A 788 8.01 23.88 -48.32
C ARG A 788 7.61 25.19 -47.65
N PHE A 789 6.37 25.59 -47.89
CA PHE A 789 5.84 26.85 -47.41
C PHE A 789 4.53 26.63 -46.67
N VAL A 790 4.25 27.47 -45.69
CA VAL A 790 3.01 27.48 -44.92
C VAL A 790 2.48 28.89 -44.81
N ARG A 791 1.17 29.02 -44.59
CA ARG A 791 0.59 30.30 -44.19
C ARG A 791 0.58 30.40 -42.67
N HIS A 792 0.92 31.57 -42.16
CA HIS A 792 0.83 31.93 -40.76
C HIS A 792 0.34 33.38 -40.66
N THR A 793 -0.48 33.66 -39.66
CA THR A 793 -0.94 35.02 -39.35
C THR A 793 0.05 35.66 -38.39
N ASP A 794 0.73 36.71 -38.84
CA ASP A 794 1.77 37.40 -38.08
C ASP A 794 1.19 38.24 -36.91
N GLU A 795 2.07 38.86 -36.14
CA GLU A 795 1.73 39.74 -35.02
C GLU A 795 0.92 40.99 -35.41
N THR A 796 0.87 41.34 -36.70
CA THR A 796 0.05 42.44 -37.22
C THR A 796 -1.36 41.99 -37.62
N GLY A 797 -1.66 40.69 -37.48
CA GLY A 797 -2.91 40.08 -37.91
C GLY A 797 -2.97 39.83 -39.41
N LYS A 798 -1.83 39.94 -40.13
CA LYS A 798 -1.77 39.75 -41.58
C LYS A 798 -1.33 38.32 -41.90
N ARG A 799 -2.11 37.64 -42.73
CA ARG A 799 -1.79 36.28 -43.19
C ARG A 799 -0.74 36.35 -44.30
N GLN A 800 0.43 35.75 -44.05
CA GLN A 800 1.56 35.76 -44.98
C GLN A 800 2.14 34.35 -45.16
N VAL A 801 2.99 34.18 -46.18
CA VAL A 801 3.62 32.91 -46.52
C VAL A 801 5.03 32.86 -45.94
N PHE A 802 5.33 31.77 -45.25
CA PHE A 802 6.58 31.52 -44.56
C PHE A 802 7.20 30.21 -45.03
N GLU A 803 8.52 30.14 -45.09
CA GLU A 803 9.22 28.90 -45.45
C GLU A 803 9.44 28.03 -44.21
N LEU A 804 9.21 26.72 -44.35
CA LEU A 804 9.55 25.73 -43.35
C LEU A 804 10.97 25.20 -43.56
N GLU A 805 11.59 24.77 -42.48
CA GLU A 805 12.90 24.12 -42.53
C GLU A 805 12.96 22.95 -43.52
N SER A 806 14.11 22.79 -44.20
CA SER A 806 14.31 21.78 -45.25
C SER A 806 14.20 20.33 -44.76
N ARG A 807 14.29 20.10 -43.43
CA ARG A 807 14.18 18.78 -42.78
C ARG A 807 12.73 18.37 -42.47
N TYR A 808 11.75 19.24 -42.70
CA TYR A 808 10.32 18.92 -42.58
C TYR A 808 9.94 17.77 -43.52
N ARG A 809 9.36 16.71 -42.96
CA ARG A 809 8.79 15.59 -43.73
C ARG A 809 7.27 15.77 -43.82
N MET A 810 6.71 15.37 -44.96
CA MET A 810 5.27 15.44 -45.17
C MET A 810 4.54 14.59 -44.13
N GLY A 811 3.65 15.20 -43.36
CA GLY A 811 2.92 14.57 -42.25
C GLY A 811 3.38 14.99 -40.86
N ASP A 812 4.56 15.62 -40.71
CA ASP A 812 5.07 16.01 -39.41
C ASP A 812 4.11 16.99 -38.71
N ILE A 813 3.77 16.68 -37.46
CA ILE A 813 2.78 17.42 -36.64
C ILE A 813 3.33 18.72 -36.05
N SER A 814 4.61 19.01 -36.24
CA SER A 814 5.22 20.30 -35.93
C SER A 814 6.46 20.53 -36.81
N SER A 815 6.82 21.78 -37.04
CA SER A 815 7.96 22.20 -37.85
C SER A 815 8.47 23.57 -37.41
N GLN A 816 9.51 24.10 -38.05
CA GLN A 816 10.03 25.43 -37.76
C GLN A 816 9.95 26.32 -39.00
N ILE A 817 9.36 27.52 -38.84
CA ILE A 817 9.49 28.61 -39.81
C ILE A 817 10.93 29.12 -39.76
N ILE A 818 11.53 29.36 -40.93
CA ILE A 818 12.90 29.83 -41.08
C ILE A 818 12.95 31.25 -41.65
N ASP A 819 14.06 31.95 -41.37
CA ASP A 819 14.46 33.14 -42.11
C ASP A 819 14.88 32.72 -43.54
N PRO A 820 14.21 33.22 -44.60
CA PRO A 820 14.47 32.79 -45.97
C PRO A 820 15.85 33.21 -46.50
N ASN A 821 16.51 34.20 -45.88
CA ASN A 821 17.84 34.66 -46.30
C ASN A 821 18.97 33.86 -45.65
N THR A 822 18.77 33.43 -44.40
CA THR A 822 19.81 32.76 -43.59
C THR A 822 19.53 31.26 -43.39
N GLY A 823 18.31 30.80 -43.66
CA GLY A 823 17.84 29.44 -43.44
C GLY A 823 17.68 29.04 -41.97
N ARG A 824 17.86 29.98 -41.04
CA ARG A 824 17.81 29.73 -39.59
C ARG A 824 16.37 29.71 -39.08
N ALA A 825 16.06 28.77 -38.18
CA ALA A 825 14.76 28.67 -37.56
C ALA A 825 14.44 29.86 -36.66
N VAL A 826 13.22 30.38 -36.83
CA VAL A 826 12.70 31.59 -36.17
C VAL A 826 11.59 31.22 -35.18
N MET A 827 10.68 30.32 -35.56
CA MET A 827 9.53 29.96 -34.73
C MET A 827 9.06 28.54 -34.98
N ARG A 828 8.82 27.77 -33.91
CA ARG A 828 8.18 26.46 -34.00
C ARG A 828 6.68 26.62 -34.22
N VAL A 829 6.16 25.87 -35.17
CA VAL A 829 4.76 25.92 -35.62
C VAL A 829 4.19 24.52 -35.76
N HIS A 830 2.87 24.39 -35.62
CA HIS A 830 2.12 23.18 -35.93
C HIS A 830 0.89 23.51 -36.78
N PRO A 831 0.28 22.52 -37.46
CA PRO A 831 -0.94 22.75 -38.22
C PRO A 831 -2.06 23.22 -37.29
N GLY A 832 -2.68 24.35 -37.62
CA GLY A 832 -3.90 24.87 -37.01
C GLY A 832 -5.13 24.60 -37.89
N ALA A 833 -6.28 25.14 -37.46
CA ALA A 833 -7.53 25.03 -38.23
C ALA A 833 -7.40 25.71 -39.62
N ASP A 834 -8.10 25.17 -40.62
CA ASP A 834 -8.11 25.65 -42.01
C ASP A 834 -6.74 25.66 -42.72
N GLY A 835 -5.77 24.93 -42.16
CA GLY A 835 -4.39 24.78 -42.60
C GLY A 835 -3.63 26.11 -42.74
N ASP A 836 -3.92 27.02 -41.81
CA ASP A 836 -2.94 27.97 -41.29
C ASP A 836 -2.08 27.25 -40.25
N TRP A 837 -0.78 27.54 -40.22
CA TRP A 837 0.12 27.01 -39.22
C TRP A 837 0.23 28.01 -38.09
N VAL A 838 0.03 27.55 -36.86
CA VAL A 838 0.03 28.37 -35.65
C VAL A 838 1.24 28.02 -34.78
N ARG A 839 1.64 28.93 -33.90
CA ARG A 839 2.79 28.75 -33.03
C ARG A 839 2.60 27.53 -32.12
N ALA A 840 3.62 26.67 -32.03
CA ALA A 840 3.61 25.51 -31.14
C ALA A 840 4.04 25.87 -29.71
N PRO A 841 3.45 25.27 -28.66
CA PRO A 841 3.95 25.34 -27.28
C PRO A 841 5.41 24.88 -27.20
N ALA A 842 6.18 25.50 -26.30
CA ALA A 842 7.63 25.38 -26.24
C ALA A 842 8.08 24.17 -25.40
N ASP A 843 7.62 22.97 -25.76
CA ASP A 843 7.95 21.75 -25.03
C ASP A 843 7.76 20.53 -25.94
N GLY A 844 8.89 19.98 -26.40
CA GLY A 844 8.95 18.82 -27.29
C GLY A 844 10.34 18.64 -27.91
N SER A 845 11.11 17.76 -27.29
CA SER A 845 12.50 17.36 -27.55
C SER A 845 12.81 16.87 -28.98
N GLY A 846 14.09 16.97 -29.36
CA GLY A 846 14.71 16.12 -30.39
C GLY A 846 15.80 16.77 -31.25
N LYS A 847 17.08 16.40 -31.02
CA LYS A 847 17.93 15.64 -32.00
C LYS A 847 19.44 15.62 -31.67
N TRP A 848 20.02 14.46 -31.95
CA TRP A 848 21.42 14.17 -32.35
C TRP A 848 21.33 13.29 -33.63
N PRO A 849 22.41 12.85 -34.33
CA PRO A 849 23.82 13.30 -34.43
C PRO A 849 24.25 13.54 -35.91
N TRP A 850 25.54 13.84 -36.11
CA TRP A 850 26.44 13.72 -37.30
C TRP A 850 27.17 15.03 -37.72
N GLN A 851 28.42 15.11 -37.25
CA GLN A 851 29.64 15.71 -37.85
C GLN A 851 29.99 17.23 -37.78
N ARG A 852 31.11 17.42 -37.04
CA ARG A 852 32.08 18.53 -36.82
C ARG A 852 32.69 19.14 -38.12
N LYS A 853 33.41 20.29 -38.16
CA LYS A 853 34.35 21.04 -37.26
C LYS A 853 34.48 22.49 -37.84
N VAL A 854 34.83 23.59 -37.14
CA VAL A 854 36.14 23.96 -36.57
C VAL A 854 35.96 25.10 -35.54
N SER A 855 36.80 25.06 -34.50
CA SER A 855 36.93 25.93 -33.32
C SER A 855 36.94 27.45 -33.54
N THR A 856 36.52 28.18 -32.50
CA THR A 856 37.38 29.18 -31.86
C THR A 856 37.17 29.23 -30.34
N THR A 857 38.31 29.19 -29.66
CA THR A 857 38.59 29.68 -28.30
C THR A 857 38.04 28.92 -27.08
N VAL A 858 39.02 28.34 -26.39
CA VAL A 858 39.05 28.00 -24.96
C VAL A 858 38.44 29.13 -24.14
N SER A 859 37.37 28.82 -23.40
CA SER A 859 37.16 29.41 -22.08
C SER A 859 37.29 28.28 -21.08
N THR A 860 38.41 28.26 -20.36
CA THR A 860 38.51 27.63 -19.06
C THR A 860 37.59 28.40 -18.12
N GLU A 861 36.33 28.00 -18.06
CA GLU A 861 35.43 28.43 -17.00
C GLU A 861 35.29 27.23 -16.04
N PRO A 862 35.63 27.39 -14.75
CA PRO A 862 35.49 26.31 -13.79
C PRO A 862 34.02 25.87 -13.78
N LYS A 863 33.75 24.57 -13.95
CA LYS A 863 32.39 24.04 -13.76
C LYS A 863 31.92 24.44 -12.37
N VAL A 864 30.97 25.38 -12.32
CA VAL A 864 30.33 25.80 -11.08
C VAL A 864 29.69 24.54 -10.48
N PRO A 865 29.98 24.19 -9.21
CA PRO A 865 29.34 23.06 -8.56
C PRO A 865 27.82 23.20 -8.62
N PRO A 866 27.07 22.09 -8.74
CA PRO A 866 25.62 22.15 -8.81
C PRO A 866 25.06 22.88 -7.59
N MET A 867 24.14 23.79 -7.84
CA MET A 867 23.47 24.62 -6.86
C MET A 867 22.04 24.12 -6.64
N ILE A 868 21.43 24.46 -5.49
CA ILE A 868 20.03 24.12 -5.21
C ILE A 868 19.11 24.85 -6.19
N SER A 869 19.45 26.07 -6.59
CA SER A 869 18.69 26.82 -7.58
C SER A 869 18.63 26.17 -8.97
N ASP A 870 19.58 25.30 -9.31
CA ASP A 870 19.58 24.57 -10.60
C ASP A 870 18.42 23.55 -10.70
N GLN A 871 17.76 23.24 -9.58
CA GLN A 871 16.58 22.36 -9.52
C GLN A 871 15.26 23.12 -9.73
N PHE A 872 15.30 24.45 -9.73
CA PHE A 872 14.12 25.31 -9.88
C PHE A 872 14.24 26.11 -11.17
N LEU A 873 13.88 25.47 -12.28
CA LEU A 873 13.92 26.09 -13.61
C LEU A 873 12.52 26.43 -14.08
N GLU A 874 12.37 27.61 -14.65
CA GLU A 874 11.22 28.00 -15.45
C GLU A 874 11.22 27.24 -16.77
N LEU A 875 10.09 27.28 -17.48
CA LEU A 875 9.92 26.59 -18.76
C LEU A 875 10.91 27.06 -19.85
N ASP A 876 11.47 28.26 -19.72
CA ASP A 876 12.53 28.79 -20.60
C ASP A 876 13.96 28.37 -20.19
N GLY A 877 14.08 27.51 -19.17
CA GLY A 877 15.35 27.05 -18.61
C GLY A 877 16.08 28.09 -17.75
N SER A 878 15.50 29.28 -17.56
CA SER A 878 16.00 30.25 -16.60
C SER A 878 15.66 29.81 -15.17
N LYS A 879 16.43 30.28 -14.19
CA LYS A 879 16.16 29.96 -12.79
C LYS A 879 14.91 30.69 -12.32
N MET A 880 14.04 29.96 -11.63
CA MET A 880 12.83 30.50 -11.00
C MET A 880 13.20 31.67 -10.09
N LYS A 881 12.37 32.72 -10.14
CA LYS A 881 12.57 33.95 -9.36
C LYS A 881 12.71 33.59 -7.87
N GLY A 882 13.82 34.00 -7.26
CA GLY A 882 14.14 33.72 -5.85
C GLY A 882 14.88 32.40 -5.57
N ALA A 883 15.09 31.52 -6.56
CA ALA A 883 15.77 30.24 -6.36
C ALA A 883 17.21 30.40 -5.85
N ASP A 884 17.93 31.42 -6.35
CA ASP A 884 19.31 31.74 -5.93
C ASP A 884 19.41 32.14 -4.45
N ILE A 885 18.30 32.56 -3.81
CA ILE A 885 18.28 32.88 -2.37
C ILE A 885 18.54 31.63 -1.54
N LEU A 886 18.04 30.47 -1.98
CA LEU A 886 18.24 29.19 -1.27
C LEU A 886 19.71 28.79 -1.25
N ASP A 887 20.46 29.09 -2.32
CA ASP A 887 21.89 28.79 -2.41
C ASP A 887 22.72 29.56 -1.40
N LYS A 888 22.26 30.72 -0.93
CA LYS A 888 22.97 31.50 0.10
C LYS A 888 23.05 30.74 1.43
N TYR A 889 22.03 29.93 1.74
CA TYR A 889 21.82 29.37 3.07
C TYR A 889 21.92 27.86 3.14
N LEU A 890 21.69 27.13 2.04
CA LEU A 890 21.60 25.68 2.05
C LEU A 890 22.74 24.99 1.28
N ASN A 891 23.14 23.81 1.74
CA ASN A 891 24.16 22.95 1.14
C ASN A 891 23.51 21.80 0.36
N LEU A 892 23.91 21.63 -0.92
CA LEU A 892 23.43 20.53 -1.76
C LEU A 892 24.03 19.18 -1.30
N GLY A 893 25.36 19.05 -1.21
CA GLY A 893 26.09 17.95 -0.55
C GLY A 893 25.52 16.53 -0.74
N GLU A 894 25.62 15.69 0.30
CA GLU A 894 24.92 14.39 0.41
C GLU A 894 23.49 14.54 0.95
N ASN A 895 23.03 15.78 1.12
CA ASN A 895 21.78 16.12 1.78
C ASN A 895 20.60 15.89 0.84
N LYS A 896 19.68 15.00 1.23
CA LYS A 896 18.46 14.76 0.45
C LYS A 896 17.41 15.84 0.74
N TYR A 897 16.86 16.43 -0.30
CA TYR A 897 15.76 17.40 -0.23
C TYR A 897 14.61 16.97 -1.14
N THR A 898 13.41 17.42 -0.81
CA THR A 898 12.24 17.42 -1.68
C THR A 898 12.08 18.81 -2.27
N TYR A 899 12.03 18.90 -3.59
CA TYR A 899 11.87 20.16 -4.33
C TYR A 899 10.41 20.29 -4.77
N GLY A 900 9.84 21.49 -4.60
CA GLY A 900 8.47 21.80 -4.95
C GLY A 900 8.27 23.27 -5.29
N ILE A 901 7.04 23.65 -5.64
CA ILE A 901 6.68 25.04 -5.93
C ILE A 901 5.55 25.41 -4.99
N ALA A 902 5.69 26.53 -4.28
CA ALA A 902 4.66 27.12 -3.44
C ALA A 902 4.10 28.38 -4.09
N VAL A 903 2.90 28.80 -3.68
CA VAL A 903 2.32 30.09 -4.08
C VAL A 903 2.43 31.02 -2.87
N ASN A 904 3.04 32.19 -3.05
CA ASN A 904 3.17 33.18 -1.98
C ASN A 904 1.85 33.95 -1.75
N GLU A 905 1.81 34.85 -0.76
CA GLU A 905 0.61 35.63 -0.42
C GLU A 905 0.15 36.58 -1.54
N GLU A 906 1.00 36.86 -2.52
CA GLU A 906 0.74 37.70 -3.69
C GLU A 906 0.28 36.89 -4.92
N GLY A 907 0.21 35.55 -4.80
CA GLY A 907 -0.16 34.66 -5.89
C GLY A 907 1.00 34.30 -6.83
N GLU A 908 2.23 34.69 -6.53
CA GLU A 908 3.43 34.33 -7.31
C GLU A 908 3.91 32.91 -6.96
N SER A 909 4.33 32.14 -7.96
CA SER A 909 5.00 30.86 -7.76
C SER A 909 6.43 31.07 -7.28
N VAL A 910 6.77 30.47 -6.14
CA VAL A 910 8.10 30.54 -5.52
C VAL A 910 8.67 29.14 -5.30
N PRO A 911 10.00 28.97 -5.34
CA PRO A 911 10.65 27.72 -4.99
C PRO A 911 10.30 27.29 -3.57
N GLN A 912 10.04 26.00 -3.37
CA GLN A 912 9.90 25.39 -2.06
C GLN A 912 10.88 24.24 -1.94
N ILE A 913 11.65 24.22 -0.85
CA ILE A 913 12.49 23.08 -0.48
C ILE A 913 12.02 22.54 0.86
N SER A 914 11.95 21.23 0.99
CA SER A 914 11.54 20.59 2.24
C SER A 914 12.26 19.28 2.51
N TRP A 915 12.27 18.87 3.77
CA TRP A 915 12.71 17.55 4.19
C TRP A 915 11.93 17.12 5.43
N THR A 916 11.91 15.80 5.68
CA THR A 916 11.31 15.21 6.86
C THR A 916 12.40 14.47 7.62
N ALA A 917 12.55 14.79 8.91
CA ALA A 917 13.42 14.09 9.83
C ALA A 917 12.57 13.12 10.67
N GLU A 918 12.87 11.83 10.55
CA GLU A 918 12.28 10.80 11.40
C GLU A 918 12.87 10.88 12.80
N GLU A 919 12.02 10.78 13.81
CA GLU A 919 12.45 10.76 15.20
C GLU A 919 12.79 9.34 15.62
N ASP A 920 14.00 9.14 16.14
CA ASP A 920 14.43 7.92 16.81
C ASP A 920 13.68 7.80 18.16
N PRO A 921 12.73 6.86 18.31
CA PRO A 921 11.91 6.77 19.51
C PRO A 921 12.72 6.53 20.79
N ALA A 922 13.92 5.95 20.67
CA ALA A 922 14.82 5.72 21.80
C ALA A 922 15.52 7.00 22.30
N LYS A 923 15.44 8.10 21.53
CA LYS A 923 16.05 9.41 21.83
C LYS A 923 15.02 10.53 21.96
N ALA A 924 13.73 10.22 21.82
CA ALA A 924 12.65 11.19 21.97
C ALA A 924 12.66 11.82 23.37
N THR A 925 12.48 13.15 23.43
CA THR A 925 12.39 13.83 24.73
C THR A 925 11.03 13.53 25.37
N PRO A 926 10.94 13.26 26.68
CA PRO A 926 9.66 13.02 27.32
C PRO A 926 8.72 14.23 27.20
N HIS A 927 7.46 13.99 26.85
CA HIS A 927 6.43 15.03 26.85
C HIS A 927 6.00 15.38 28.28
N PRO A 928 5.44 16.59 28.52
CA PRO A 928 4.80 16.93 29.79
C PRO A 928 3.71 15.92 30.18
N THR A 929 3.51 15.71 31.48
CA THR A 929 2.42 14.87 32.00
C THR A 929 1.23 15.74 32.41
N ALA A 930 0.01 15.26 32.16
CA ALA A 930 -1.20 15.93 32.63
C ALA A 930 -1.34 15.83 34.16
N SER A 931 -1.91 16.86 34.77
CA SER A 931 -2.18 16.88 36.21
C SER A 931 -3.45 17.69 36.52
N ALA A 932 -3.96 17.59 37.73
CA ALA A 932 -5.17 18.30 38.16
C ALA A 932 -5.08 19.80 37.86
N SER A 933 -6.04 20.29 37.06
CA SER A 933 -6.13 21.70 36.65
C SER A 933 -7.20 22.45 37.43
N THR A 934 -6.98 23.73 37.68
CA THR A 934 -7.98 24.63 38.28
C THR A 934 -8.94 25.24 37.25
N PHE A 935 -8.70 25.02 35.95
CA PHE A 935 -9.44 25.66 34.85
C PHE A 935 -10.52 24.77 34.20
N GLY A 936 -10.63 23.49 34.57
CA GLY A 936 -11.60 22.55 33.97
C GLY A 936 -11.88 21.35 34.88
N THR A 937 -12.66 20.38 34.39
CA THR A 937 -12.96 19.15 35.15
C THR A 937 -11.97 18.01 34.91
N SER A 938 -11.04 18.17 33.97
CA SER A 938 -10.04 17.16 33.62
C SER A 938 -8.61 17.57 33.97
N ASP A 939 -7.72 16.59 33.93
CA ASP A 939 -6.28 16.81 34.06
C ASP A 939 -5.75 17.42 32.76
N TYR A 940 -4.94 18.48 32.89
CA TYR A 940 -4.26 19.13 31.79
C TYR A 940 -2.78 19.31 32.14
N SER A 941 -1.91 19.22 31.14
CA SER A 941 -0.50 19.59 31.36
C SER A 941 -0.40 21.09 31.65
N GLU A 942 0.48 21.47 32.59
CA GLU A 942 0.70 22.88 32.91
C GLU A 942 1.15 23.67 31.67
N GLN A 943 1.91 23.01 30.79
CA GLN A 943 2.41 23.61 29.56
C GLN A 943 1.28 23.89 28.55
N PHE A 944 0.29 23.00 28.43
CA PHE A 944 -0.90 23.23 27.61
C PHE A 944 -1.69 24.46 28.06
N ILE A 945 -1.90 24.63 29.37
CA ILE A 945 -2.62 25.80 29.90
C ILE A 945 -1.84 27.11 29.63
N LYS A 946 -0.51 27.07 29.66
CA LYS A 946 0.31 28.23 29.25
C LYS A 946 0.19 28.50 27.75
N ASP A 947 0.17 27.44 26.94
CA ASP A 947 0.16 27.55 25.47
C ASP A 947 -1.20 27.91 24.88
N ILE A 948 -2.30 27.44 25.46
CA ILE A 948 -3.66 27.80 25.03
C ILE A 948 -3.95 29.30 25.20
N ASN A 949 -3.30 29.94 26.18
CA ASN A 949 -3.40 31.38 26.39
C ASN A 949 -2.66 32.21 25.31
N ARG A 950 -1.65 31.64 24.65
CA ARG A 950 -0.74 32.38 23.74
C ARG A 950 -0.67 31.85 22.31
N SER A 951 -1.31 30.74 22.00
CA SER A 951 -1.23 30.03 20.71
C SER A 951 -2.62 29.73 20.15
N LYS A 952 -2.69 29.39 18.86
CA LYS A 952 -3.96 29.04 18.19
C LYS A 952 -4.22 27.54 18.24
N PHE A 953 -5.47 27.17 18.43
CA PHE A 953 -5.90 25.78 18.39
C PHE A 953 -7.13 25.62 17.50
N THR A 954 -7.08 24.64 16.61
CA THR A 954 -8.23 24.20 15.81
C THR A 954 -8.52 22.75 16.13
N ILE A 955 -9.71 22.45 16.64
CA ILE A 955 -10.18 21.09 16.86
C ILE A 955 -11.24 20.77 15.80
N GLN A 956 -11.02 19.73 15.01
CA GLN A 956 -11.89 19.38 13.88
C GLN A 956 -12.44 17.96 13.98
N LYS A 957 -13.73 17.80 13.66
CA LYS A 957 -14.41 16.50 13.50
C LYS A 957 -14.52 16.08 12.02
N PRO A 958 -14.69 14.78 11.73
CA PRO A 958 -14.82 14.28 10.34
C PRO A 958 -16.00 14.86 9.56
N ASP A 959 -17.06 15.29 10.25
CA ASP A 959 -18.23 15.93 9.66
C ASP A 959 -17.98 17.40 9.23
N GLY A 960 -16.77 17.91 9.44
CA GLY A 960 -16.36 19.27 9.12
C GLY A 960 -16.60 20.29 10.23
N THR A 961 -17.18 19.90 11.37
CA THR A 961 -17.36 20.77 12.54
C THR A 961 -16.01 21.17 13.12
N LYS A 962 -15.84 22.46 13.46
CA LYS A 962 -14.59 23.01 14.02
C LYS A 962 -14.84 23.81 15.29
N LEU A 963 -13.91 23.71 16.23
CA LEU A 963 -13.75 24.62 17.37
C LEU A 963 -12.41 25.36 17.19
N GLU A 964 -12.48 26.68 17.10
CA GLU A 964 -11.32 27.58 16.97
C GLU A 964 -11.09 28.29 18.31
N ILE A 965 -9.86 28.26 18.81
CA ILE A 965 -9.46 28.90 20.07
C ILE A 965 -8.26 29.79 19.80
N ASP A 966 -8.41 31.09 20.09
CA ASP A 966 -7.37 32.11 20.04
C ASP A 966 -7.59 33.08 21.21
N ILE A 967 -7.22 32.62 22.41
CA ILE A 967 -7.38 33.39 23.66
C ILE A 967 -6.60 34.69 23.58
N GLY A 968 -5.41 34.68 22.97
CA GLY A 968 -4.59 35.88 22.81
C GLY A 968 -5.33 36.99 22.04
N ASN A 969 -6.09 36.64 21.00
CA ASN A 969 -6.92 37.59 20.27
C ASN A 969 -8.21 37.97 21.02
N GLU A 970 -8.84 37.03 21.73
CA GLU A 970 -10.02 37.30 22.58
C GLU A 970 -9.66 38.30 23.69
N VAL A 971 -8.53 38.11 24.38
CA VAL A 971 -8.01 39.01 25.42
C VAL A 971 -7.73 40.39 24.83
N LYS A 972 -7.03 40.49 23.68
CA LYS A 972 -6.78 41.79 23.03
C LYS A 972 -8.08 42.53 22.74
N THR A 973 -9.10 41.82 22.27
CA THR A 973 -10.42 42.41 21.97
C THR A 973 -11.09 42.90 23.25
N LEU A 974 -11.10 42.10 24.31
CA LEU A 974 -11.69 42.46 25.61
C LEU A 974 -10.95 43.63 26.28
N GLU A 975 -9.62 43.69 26.20
CA GLU A 975 -8.83 44.82 26.73
C GLU A 975 -9.11 46.12 25.96
N LEU A 976 -9.29 46.03 24.64
CA LEU A 976 -9.69 47.17 23.80
C LEU A 976 -11.09 47.67 24.15
N GLU A 977 -12.05 46.77 24.36
CA GLU A 977 -13.42 47.10 24.77
C GLU A 977 -13.50 47.68 26.19
N LYS A 978 -12.68 47.14 27.10
CA LYS A 978 -12.59 47.60 28.49
C LYS A 978 -11.80 48.91 28.63
N GLY A 979 -10.86 49.18 27.72
CA GLY A 979 -9.95 50.33 27.78
C GLY A 979 -8.86 50.22 28.85
N ASP A 980 -8.66 49.03 29.43
CA ASP A 980 -7.62 48.71 30.41
C ASP A 980 -7.26 47.21 30.31
N LYS A 981 -6.12 46.81 30.87
CA LYS A 981 -5.69 45.40 30.88
C LYS A 981 -6.66 44.53 31.69
N LEU A 982 -6.77 43.25 31.31
CA LEU A 982 -7.50 42.28 32.13
C LEU A 982 -6.72 42.03 33.43
N SER A 983 -7.45 41.98 34.54
CA SER A 983 -6.93 41.44 35.80
C SER A 983 -6.69 39.94 35.65
N THR A 984 -5.85 39.36 36.52
CA THR A 984 -5.60 37.91 36.53
C THR A 984 -6.88 37.10 36.64
N ALA A 985 -7.84 37.54 37.46
CA ALA A 985 -9.13 36.85 37.61
C ALA A 985 -9.98 36.89 36.32
N GLU A 986 -9.94 37.99 35.57
CA GLU A 986 -10.66 38.09 34.29
C GLU A 986 -9.98 37.25 33.20
N LEU A 987 -8.65 37.23 33.16
CA LEU A 987 -7.90 36.35 32.25
C LEU A 987 -8.18 34.87 32.54
N ASP A 988 -8.18 34.50 33.83
CA ASP A 988 -8.46 33.14 34.27
C ASP A 988 -9.87 32.68 33.86
N GLN A 989 -10.85 33.59 33.87
CA GLN A 989 -12.21 33.32 33.37
C GLN A 989 -12.25 33.05 31.87
N VAL A 990 -11.46 33.78 31.07
CA VAL A 990 -11.37 33.56 29.61
C VAL A 990 -10.72 32.21 29.31
N ILE A 991 -9.66 31.86 30.06
CA ILE A 991 -9.00 30.55 29.95
C ILE A 991 -9.96 29.43 30.35
N GLN A 992 -10.64 29.56 31.49
CA GLN A 992 -11.62 28.59 31.97
C GLN A 992 -12.76 28.37 30.97
N LYS A 993 -13.32 29.44 30.39
CA LYS A 993 -14.35 29.35 29.35
C LYS A 993 -13.90 28.54 28.15
N ASN A 994 -12.69 28.79 27.64
CA ASN A 994 -12.17 28.07 26.47
C ASN A 994 -11.82 26.61 26.79
N ILE A 995 -11.34 26.32 28.00
CA ILE A 995 -11.16 24.93 28.47
C ILE A 995 -12.52 24.21 28.49
N LEU A 996 -13.56 24.82 29.06
CA LEU A 996 -14.92 24.24 29.07
C LEU A 996 -15.45 23.94 27.66
N ASN A 997 -15.18 24.82 26.68
CA ASN A 997 -15.52 24.56 25.27
C ASN A 997 -14.80 23.32 24.72
N ILE A 998 -13.54 23.08 25.11
CA ILE A 998 -12.81 21.86 24.74
C ILE A 998 -13.45 20.64 25.39
N GLU A 999 -13.84 20.72 26.67
CA GLU A 999 -14.47 19.61 27.40
C GLU A 999 -15.81 19.22 26.75
N GLU A 1000 -16.57 20.20 26.27
CA GLU A 1000 -17.80 19.97 25.54
C GLU A 1000 -17.54 19.37 24.14
N PHE A 1001 -16.51 19.85 23.44
CA PHE A 1001 -16.20 19.39 22.09
C PHE A 1001 -15.59 17.99 22.04
N ILE A 1002 -14.78 17.65 23.05
CA ILE A 1002 -14.12 16.35 23.28
C ILE A 1002 -14.57 15.80 24.65
N PRO A 1003 -15.67 15.02 24.71
CA PRO A 1003 -16.24 14.59 26.00
C PRO A 1003 -15.33 13.69 26.85
N ASP A 1004 -14.42 12.94 26.22
CA ASP A 1004 -13.55 11.98 26.89
C ASP A 1004 -12.43 12.67 27.69
N PRO A 1005 -12.44 12.61 29.04
CA PRO A 1005 -11.46 13.29 29.87
C PRO A 1005 -10.04 12.71 29.76
N ALA A 1006 -9.91 11.41 29.49
CA ALA A 1006 -8.62 10.74 29.37
C ALA A 1006 -7.94 11.08 28.04
N LEU A 1007 -8.73 11.18 26.97
CA LEU A 1007 -8.25 11.68 25.68
C LEU A 1007 -7.80 13.14 25.78
N ARG A 1008 -8.56 13.98 26.49
CA ARG A 1008 -8.19 15.40 26.71
C ARG A 1008 -6.88 15.53 27.48
N ALA A 1009 -6.64 14.68 28.48
CA ALA A 1009 -5.37 14.62 29.19
C ALA A 1009 -4.22 14.34 28.22
N ARG A 1010 -4.30 13.27 27.39
CA ARG A 1010 -3.26 12.95 26.38
C ARG A 1010 -3.08 14.03 25.33
N ILE A 1011 -4.16 14.64 24.84
CA ILE A 1011 -4.07 15.78 23.91
C ILE A 1011 -3.29 16.92 24.58
N SER A 1012 -3.54 17.23 25.85
CA SER A 1012 -2.83 18.30 26.55
C SER A 1012 -1.33 18.02 26.75
N GLU A 1013 -0.94 16.74 26.85
CA GLU A 1013 0.46 16.35 27.00
C GLU A 1013 1.30 16.65 25.76
N VAL A 1014 0.68 16.65 24.57
CA VAL A 1014 1.37 16.82 23.30
C VAL A 1014 0.99 18.08 22.52
N ALA A 1015 -0.21 18.64 22.68
CA ALA A 1015 -0.67 19.84 21.99
C ALA A 1015 -0.09 21.13 22.62
N ASN A 1016 1.22 21.20 22.77
CA ASN A 1016 1.91 22.31 23.42
C ASN A 1016 3.32 22.51 22.82
N GLN A 1017 4.10 23.46 23.33
CA GLN A 1017 5.40 23.85 22.76
C GLN A 1017 6.39 22.67 22.65
N TRP A 1018 6.24 21.62 23.46
CA TRP A 1018 7.07 20.41 23.39
C TRP A 1018 7.02 19.76 22.00
N LEU A 1019 5.84 19.73 21.35
CA LEU A 1019 5.71 19.10 20.04
C LEU A 1019 6.56 19.80 18.98
N LEU A 1020 6.82 21.10 19.09
CA LEU A 1020 7.72 21.81 18.17
C LEU A 1020 9.19 21.78 18.62
N GLY A 1021 9.50 21.18 19.77
CA GLY A 1021 10.80 21.24 20.44
C GLY A 1021 11.97 20.58 19.70
N ALA A 1022 11.69 19.67 18.75
CA ALA A 1022 12.72 19.02 17.92
C ALA A 1022 13.09 19.82 16.66
N ALA A 1023 12.24 20.78 16.24
CA ALA A 1023 12.48 21.55 15.02
C ALA A 1023 13.75 22.45 15.06
N PRO A 1024 14.15 23.05 16.21
CA PRO A 1024 15.39 23.81 16.31
C PRO A 1024 16.65 23.02 15.92
N ASP A 1025 16.70 21.72 16.21
CA ASP A 1025 17.87 20.87 15.96
C ASP A 1025 18.13 20.69 14.46
N GLU A 1026 17.08 20.75 13.63
CA GLU A 1026 17.20 20.65 12.17
C GLU A 1026 17.98 21.81 11.55
N PHE A 1027 17.99 22.98 12.21
CA PHE A 1027 18.75 24.14 11.76
C PHE A 1027 20.25 24.06 12.08
N GLN A 1028 20.65 23.12 12.94
CA GLN A 1028 22.06 22.89 13.30
C GLN A 1028 22.70 21.75 12.49
N THR A 1029 21.98 21.19 11.52
CA THR A 1029 22.49 20.13 10.64
C THR A 1029 23.41 20.68 9.55
N SER A 1030 24.15 19.78 8.87
CA SER A 1030 25.01 20.12 7.73
C SER A 1030 24.24 20.68 6.50
N ARG A 1031 22.91 20.72 6.57
CA ARG A 1031 22.03 21.30 5.53
C ARG A 1031 22.21 22.79 5.41
N PHE A 1032 22.58 23.49 6.48
CA PHE A 1032 22.79 24.93 6.47
C PHE A 1032 24.26 25.34 6.30
N LYS A 1033 24.47 26.48 5.65
CA LYS A 1033 25.79 27.12 5.46
C LYS A 1033 26.13 27.97 6.68
N GLY A 1034 26.98 27.45 7.54
CA GLY A 1034 27.40 28.09 8.79
C GLY A 1034 26.48 27.73 9.95
N THR A 1035 26.68 28.37 11.10
CA THR A 1035 25.89 28.08 12.31
C THR A 1035 24.58 28.84 12.27
N VAL A 1036 23.46 28.12 12.30
CA VAL A 1036 22.11 28.67 12.19
C VAL A 1036 21.24 28.23 13.37
N PHE A 1037 20.42 29.16 13.87
CA PHE A 1037 19.50 28.96 14.98
C PHE A 1037 18.09 29.31 14.54
N GLY A 1038 17.11 28.47 14.91
CA GLY A 1038 15.70 28.74 14.65
C GLY A 1038 14.92 28.98 15.92
N SER A 1039 14.08 30.02 15.92
CA SER A 1039 13.13 30.32 16.98
C SER A 1039 11.70 30.28 16.42
N GLY A 1040 10.87 29.39 16.94
CA GLY A 1040 9.47 29.27 16.53
C GLY A 1040 8.66 30.51 16.90
N ARG A 1041 7.73 30.91 16.03
CA ARG A 1041 6.74 31.97 16.25
C ARG A 1041 5.36 31.52 15.75
N ASP A 1042 4.32 32.09 16.37
CA ASP A 1042 2.91 31.89 15.98
C ASP A 1042 2.50 30.41 15.82
N PRO A 1043 2.73 29.55 16.84
CA PRO A 1043 2.35 28.15 16.75
C PRO A 1043 0.83 27.98 16.64
N HIS A 1044 0.43 27.03 15.80
CA HIS A 1044 -0.96 26.62 15.60
C HIS A 1044 -1.07 25.10 15.71
N TYR A 1045 -1.87 24.64 16.66
CA TYR A 1045 -2.14 23.23 16.91
C TYR A 1045 -3.46 22.80 16.29
N TYR A 1046 -3.42 21.76 15.47
CA TYR A 1046 -4.57 21.15 14.82
C TYR A 1046 -4.83 19.80 15.47
N ILE A 1047 -6.01 19.62 16.04
CA ILE A 1047 -6.45 18.38 16.69
C ILE A 1047 -7.57 17.78 15.84
N ASN A 1048 -7.26 16.72 15.10
CA ASN A 1048 -8.27 16.00 14.33
C ASN A 1048 -8.87 14.93 15.24
N TYR A 1049 -10.04 15.25 15.78
CA TYR A 1049 -10.76 14.41 16.73
C TYR A 1049 -11.90 13.69 16.02
N ASP A 1050 -11.78 12.37 15.88
CA ASP A 1050 -12.88 11.51 15.44
C ASP A 1050 -13.54 10.84 16.65
N PRO A 1051 -14.79 11.21 17.02
CA PRO A 1051 -15.49 10.59 18.14
C PRO A 1051 -15.80 9.10 17.93
N LYS A 1052 -15.77 8.60 16.69
CA LYS A 1052 -15.99 7.19 16.33
C LYS A 1052 -14.69 6.47 15.93
N GLY A 1053 -13.60 7.21 15.77
CA GLY A 1053 -12.29 6.70 15.37
C GLY A 1053 -11.51 6.14 16.56
N THR A 1054 -10.48 5.34 16.26
CA THR A 1054 -9.56 4.78 17.27
C THR A 1054 -8.31 5.63 17.45
N ALA A 1055 -8.16 6.72 16.69
CA ALA A 1055 -6.99 7.59 16.74
C ALA A 1055 -7.40 9.07 16.64
N THR A 1056 -6.65 9.92 17.35
CA THR A 1056 -6.69 11.38 17.26
C THR A 1056 -5.31 11.87 16.89
N THR A 1057 -5.19 12.72 15.87
CA THR A 1057 -3.89 13.28 15.48
C THR A 1057 -3.76 14.71 15.98
N VAL A 1058 -2.60 15.04 16.56
CA VAL A 1058 -2.24 16.39 16.94
C VAL A 1058 -1.09 16.84 16.04
N THR A 1059 -1.36 17.88 15.23
CA THR A 1059 -0.38 18.47 14.32
C THR A 1059 -0.06 19.88 14.78
N ALA A 1060 1.21 20.16 15.10
CA ALA A 1060 1.68 21.53 15.32
C ALA A 1060 2.28 22.08 14.04
N LYS A 1061 1.92 23.32 13.70
CA LYS A 1061 2.53 24.12 12.63
C LYS A 1061 3.05 25.41 13.23
N SER A 1062 4.26 25.81 12.85
CA SER A 1062 4.84 27.08 13.31
C SER A 1062 5.70 27.68 12.22
N ASP A 1063 5.67 29.01 12.12
CA ASP A 1063 6.68 29.76 11.41
C ASP A 1063 7.96 29.82 12.26
N PHE A 1064 9.11 29.99 11.63
CA PHE A 1064 10.40 30.11 12.30
C PHE A 1064 11.13 31.38 11.89
N ILE A 1065 11.67 32.08 12.89
CA ILE A 1065 12.67 33.14 12.71
C ILE A 1065 14.02 32.46 12.72
N ILE A 1066 14.76 32.60 11.63
CA ILE A 1066 16.08 32.00 11.48
C ILE A 1066 17.14 33.07 11.68
N ASN A 1067 18.12 32.79 12.54
CA ASN A 1067 19.28 33.64 12.78
C ASN A 1067 20.55 32.88 12.41
N LYS A 1068 21.47 33.55 11.72
CA LYS A 1068 22.78 33.01 11.38
C LYS A 1068 23.86 33.71 12.20
N LEU A 1069 24.81 32.95 12.72
CA LEU A 1069 25.98 33.51 13.40
C LEU A 1069 26.98 34.02 12.37
N ASP A 1070 27.43 35.27 12.52
CA ASP A 1070 28.59 35.78 11.78
C ASP A 1070 29.88 35.41 12.53
N ASP A 1071 30.68 34.54 11.91
CA ASP A 1071 31.92 34.01 12.49
C ASP A 1071 32.99 35.10 12.71
N ASN A 1072 32.85 36.30 12.13
CA ASN A 1072 33.85 37.37 12.22
C ASN A 1072 33.65 38.30 13.43
N ASN A 1073 32.41 38.54 13.85
CA ASN A 1073 32.07 39.44 14.95
C ASN A 1073 31.27 38.75 16.09
N GLY A 1074 30.77 37.53 15.86
CA GLY A 1074 29.96 36.77 16.82
C GLY A 1074 28.53 37.29 16.99
N GLU A 1075 28.04 38.17 16.12
CA GLU A 1075 26.67 38.68 16.14
C GLU A 1075 25.70 37.74 15.39
N LEU A 1076 24.41 37.82 15.72
CA LEU A 1076 23.35 37.03 15.10
C LEU A 1076 22.58 37.86 14.07
N ASP A 1077 22.65 37.46 12.80
CA ASP A 1077 21.92 38.08 11.69
C ASP A 1077 20.62 37.33 11.41
N THR A 1078 19.48 38.01 11.50
CA THR A 1078 18.18 37.43 11.15
C THR A 1078 18.04 37.30 9.63
N LEU A 1079 17.72 36.08 9.16
CA LEU A 1079 17.45 35.79 7.76
C LEU A 1079 16.05 36.28 7.39
N THR A 1080 15.99 37.37 6.64
CA THR A 1080 14.72 38.04 6.31
C THR A 1080 14.20 37.70 4.92
N ASP A 1081 15.03 37.16 4.03
CA ASP A 1081 14.72 36.81 2.63
C ASP A 1081 14.23 35.36 2.45
N ILE A 1082 13.99 34.63 3.54
CA ILE A 1082 13.34 33.32 3.53
C ILE A 1082 12.18 33.24 4.53
N ASN A 1083 11.23 32.35 4.24
CA ASN A 1083 10.17 31.88 5.10
C ASN A 1083 10.48 30.44 5.47
N VAL A 1084 10.41 30.12 6.76
CA VAL A 1084 10.63 28.76 7.25
C VAL A 1084 9.42 28.32 8.06
N LYS A 1085 8.90 27.15 7.74
CA LYS A 1085 7.79 26.50 8.45
C LYS A 1085 8.21 25.14 8.94
N SER A 1086 7.76 24.79 10.13
CA SER A 1086 7.87 23.42 10.66
C SER A 1086 6.47 22.85 10.85
N THR A 1087 6.30 21.59 10.48
CA THR A 1087 5.11 20.80 10.79
C THR A 1087 5.53 19.50 11.47
N ARG A 1088 4.92 19.18 12.61
CA ARG A 1088 5.13 17.91 13.29
C ARG A 1088 3.78 17.33 13.71
N THR A 1089 3.59 16.03 13.48
CA THR A 1089 2.32 15.34 13.78
C THR A 1089 2.59 14.15 14.70
N ILE A 1090 1.77 14.02 15.73
CA ILE A 1090 1.76 12.87 16.64
C ILE A 1090 0.37 12.25 16.66
N THR A 1091 0.31 10.94 16.80
CA THR A 1091 -0.95 10.19 16.86
C THR A 1091 -1.18 9.70 18.28
N ILE A 1092 -2.38 9.95 18.79
CA ILE A 1092 -2.88 9.40 20.05
C ILE A 1092 -3.85 8.29 19.67
N ARG A 1093 -3.57 7.05 20.08
CA ARG A 1093 -4.42 5.89 19.81
C ARG A 1093 -5.14 5.46 21.06
N ARG A 1094 -6.40 5.04 20.92
CA ARG A 1094 -7.12 4.40 22.01
C ARG A 1094 -6.38 3.11 22.37
N ASN A 1095 -6.03 2.99 23.64
CA ASN A 1095 -5.41 1.81 24.21
C ASN A 1095 -6.46 1.05 25.02
N ASN A 1096 -6.58 -0.25 24.75
CA ASN A 1096 -7.50 -1.14 25.45
C ASN A 1096 -6.81 -1.90 26.61
N GLU A 1097 -5.60 -1.49 27.02
CA GLU A 1097 -4.90 -2.04 28.18
C GLU A 1097 -5.63 -1.76 29.49
N VAL A 1098 -5.81 -2.81 30.30
CA VAL A 1098 -6.65 -2.86 31.51
C VAL A 1098 -6.27 -1.86 32.63
N ASN A 1099 -5.05 -1.29 32.63
CA ASN A 1099 -4.68 -0.18 33.56
C ASN A 1099 -3.99 1.00 32.85
N GLY A 1100 -4.19 1.18 31.53
CA GLY A 1100 -3.69 2.37 30.82
C GLY A 1100 -4.65 3.55 31.02
N ASP A 1101 -4.19 4.78 30.84
CA ASP A 1101 -5.04 5.98 30.88
C ASP A 1101 -5.95 6.08 29.61
N GLY A 1102 -6.39 4.94 29.06
CA GLY A 1102 -7.27 4.78 27.90
C GLY A 1102 -6.67 5.12 26.53
N TYR A 1103 -5.49 5.77 26.49
CA TYR A 1103 -4.88 6.28 25.27
C TYR A 1103 -3.35 6.24 25.33
N ASP A 1104 -2.73 5.76 24.26
CA ASP A 1104 -1.29 5.79 24.03
C ASP A 1104 -0.91 6.93 23.09
N ILE A 1105 0.18 7.61 23.40
CA ILE A 1105 0.83 8.57 22.51
C ILE A 1105 1.88 7.81 21.71
N ASP A 1106 1.78 7.82 20.38
CA ASP A 1106 2.78 7.18 19.52
C ASP A 1106 4.18 7.79 19.77
N PRO A 1107 5.23 6.96 19.88
CA PRO A 1107 6.54 7.42 20.33
C PRO A 1107 7.39 8.09 19.23
N SER A 1108 6.90 8.15 17.99
CA SER A 1108 7.58 8.82 16.88
C SER A 1108 6.70 9.92 16.31
N ALA A 1109 7.26 11.13 16.21
CA ALA A 1109 6.59 12.27 15.60
C ALA A 1109 7.53 12.93 14.57
N PRO A 1110 7.46 12.55 13.28
CA PRO A 1110 8.36 13.08 12.26
C PRO A 1110 8.21 14.60 12.10
N THR A 1111 9.36 15.29 11.99
CA THR A 1111 9.42 16.75 11.86
C THR A 1111 9.71 17.12 10.40
N ARG A 1112 8.80 17.87 9.79
CA ARG A 1112 8.95 18.37 8.41
C ARG A 1112 9.30 19.86 8.41
N ILE A 1113 10.42 20.21 7.79
CA ILE A 1113 10.84 21.60 7.57
C ILE A 1113 10.57 21.98 6.12
N GLU A 1114 9.99 23.16 5.92
CA GLU A 1114 9.75 23.76 4.61
C GLU A 1114 10.37 25.15 4.56
N ILE A 1115 11.07 25.47 3.47
CA ILE A 1115 11.69 26.77 3.24
C ILE A 1115 11.25 27.29 1.88
N THR A 1116 10.79 28.54 1.86
CA THR A 1116 10.44 29.27 0.63
C THR A 1116 11.12 30.64 0.65
N PRO A 1117 11.70 31.13 -0.46
CA PRO A 1117 12.21 32.49 -0.54
C PRO A 1117 11.11 33.55 -0.34
N LYS A 1118 11.47 34.70 0.23
CA LYS A 1118 10.66 35.92 0.15
C LYS A 1118 11.14 36.75 -1.03
N LEU A 1119 10.22 37.03 -1.94
CA LEU A 1119 10.44 37.98 -3.02
C LEU A 1119 10.19 39.37 -2.44
N GLY A 1120 11.14 40.28 -2.66
CA GLY A 1120 11.09 41.67 -2.18
C GLY A 1120 10.59 42.65 -3.22
#